data_AF-A0A8J9UQN9-F1
#
_entry.id   AF-A0A8J9UQN9-F1
#
_cell.length_a   1.000
_cell.length_b   1.000
_cell.length_c   1.000
_cell.angle_alpha   90.00
_cell.angle_beta   90.00
_cell.angle_gamma   90.00
#
_symmetry.space_group_name_H-M   'P 1'
#
loop_
_entity.id
_entity.type
_entity.pdbx_description
1 polymer ?
#
loop_
_entity_poly.entity_id
_entity_poly.type
_entity_poly.pdbx_seq_one_letter_code
_entity_poly.pdbx_strand_id
1 'polypeptide(L)'
;MLQHPLQLNGSWADVLILIIGAVLQQGCTLEPRYAAGRVVTLLLFVALTILYAAYSANIVVLLRAPSSSVRSLTDLLDSPLKLGASDFEYNRYFFKKLNEPVRKAIYNKKIAPKGKKPNFYTMEEGVEKIRRGLFAFHMELNPGYRLIQETYQEDEKCDLVEIDYINEIDPWLPGQKRSPYKDLFKINFMKIRETGIQSNIHHRLHVGKPRCSGIISAFSSVGITDMYPALIATLYGVFISIAVLFLEIAYKRLNTLDQSEGEMLNLFKELNDGCVQSSLTFNEKSHFQDHALLFFVDLDCPNAEALFNVPKLLRFPYRWLAVYDREQYKFNVTMIWDLPLLADSDFVLAERTGDNYTLIELHKPSPAGPTYSNPRGYYNGTLIDTRPHKELFRRRQNIMGHPLTMANVIQDSNSSQYHLPREDRLELHLDSIAKISWINVHIAFQMLNATPRYIFSHRWGYKRNGQWSGMINDLNTGRADLGTNCVANSERLSVVAYTDSIAKFKVKFIFRQPPLSYVANIFTLPFSVNVWISVILSIIISTFTIYLASKWEAFRIGTDQMQLDGGIGDAMLLTLSALGQQGCSKEPKKLAGRIMLWIIFAALMALYAAYSANIVVLLQAPSNSIRTLEQLVNSKMTLAALEVDYNHFVLKAQKDPIRLKIYKKIEPDKGKAEYYGLNEGVERVRKGLFAFHVIAEQLYRRVEETFLETEKCDLVEVDFMNILDPFVPVYKFSPYLELLRVAFKRIHESGIQVAVNKRIHVTKPHCSDKITTFRSVSFLNIRPLLLFMLIGIAISIVILMLEIIHEK
;
A
#
# COMPACT_ATOMS: atom_id res chain seq x y z
N MET A 1 -54.86 16.50 54.71
CA MET A 1 -53.43 16.55 54.31
C MET A 1 -53.41 16.41 52.80
N LEU A 2 -53.03 17.45 52.05
CA LEU A 2 -53.10 17.42 50.58
C LEU A 2 -51.99 16.53 50.01
N GLN A 3 -52.38 15.58 49.15
CA GLN A 3 -51.48 14.64 48.50
C GLN A 3 -50.98 15.29 47.20
N HIS A 4 -49.67 15.52 47.10
CA HIS A 4 -49.07 16.21 45.95
C HIS A 4 -49.10 15.28 44.73
N PRO A 5 -49.52 15.72 43.53
CA PRO A 5 -49.80 14.84 42.38
C PRO A 5 -48.58 14.15 41.73
N LEU A 6 -47.39 14.26 42.34
CA LEU A 6 -46.12 13.68 41.85
C LEU A 6 -45.48 12.72 42.90
N GLN A 7 -46.27 12.24 43.86
CA GLN A 7 -45.80 11.35 44.92
C GLN A 7 -45.94 9.88 44.54
N LEU A 8 -44.85 9.11 44.65
CA LEU A 8 -44.86 7.66 44.48
C LEU A 8 -45.75 7.00 45.55
N ASN A 9 -46.95 6.57 45.16
CA ASN A 9 -47.96 6.01 46.08
C ASN A 9 -47.64 4.59 46.59
N GLY A 10 -46.49 4.04 46.22
CA GLY A 10 -45.98 2.77 46.75
C GLY A 10 -46.72 1.53 46.26
N SER A 11 -47.52 1.61 45.19
CA SER A 11 -48.06 0.40 44.58
C SER A 11 -46.96 -0.37 43.86
N TRP A 12 -47.10 -1.69 43.79
CA TRP A 12 -46.16 -2.55 43.07
C TRP A 12 -46.07 -2.20 41.58
N ALA A 13 -47.13 -1.62 40.98
CA ALA A 13 -47.12 -1.16 39.60
C ALA A 13 -46.24 0.10 39.43
N ASP A 14 -46.35 1.08 40.34
CA ASP A 14 -45.54 2.31 40.28
C ASP A 14 -44.04 2.01 40.48
N VAL A 15 -43.73 1.10 41.42
CA VAL A 15 -42.36 0.63 41.68
C VAL A 15 -41.82 -0.17 40.49
N LEU A 16 -42.65 -1.00 39.85
CA LEU A 16 -42.27 -1.73 38.64
C LEU A 16 -42.01 -0.78 37.46
N ILE A 17 -42.84 0.26 37.29
CA ILE A 17 -42.63 1.30 36.26
C ILE A 17 -41.34 2.09 36.54
N LEU A 18 -41.05 2.45 37.78
CA LEU A 18 -39.79 3.08 38.17
C LEU A 18 -38.56 2.21 37.85
N ILE A 19 -38.65 0.89 38.09
CA ILE A 19 -37.57 -0.06 37.77
C ILE A 19 -37.42 -0.24 36.25
N ILE A 20 -38.52 -0.37 35.50
CA ILE A 20 -38.50 -0.46 34.03
C ILE A 20 -37.94 0.82 33.42
N GLY A 21 -38.35 1.99 33.92
CA GLY A 21 -37.78 3.28 33.53
C GLY A 21 -36.27 3.31 33.75
N ALA A 22 -35.80 2.92 34.94
CA ALA A 22 -34.37 2.88 35.24
C ALA A 22 -33.58 1.90 34.35
N VAL A 23 -34.16 0.75 33.97
CA VAL A 23 -33.56 -0.21 33.02
C VAL A 23 -33.53 0.35 31.58
N LEU A 24 -34.51 1.16 31.20
CA LEU A 24 -34.56 1.88 29.92
C LEU A 24 -33.85 3.25 29.96
N GLN A 25 -33.11 3.55 31.04
CA GLN A 25 -32.44 4.82 31.33
C GLN A 25 -33.34 6.07 31.40
N GLN A 26 -34.65 5.90 31.55
CA GLN A 26 -35.63 6.98 31.61
C GLN A 26 -35.85 7.48 33.04
N GLY A 27 -35.96 8.79 33.20
CA GLY A 27 -36.46 9.41 34.43
C GLY A 27 -37.96 9.11 34.64
N CYS A 28 -38.36 8.89 35.89
CA CYS A 28 -39.76 8.73 36.29
C CYS A 28 -40.26 10.01 36.98
N THR A 29 -41.53 10.37 36.76
CA THR A 29 -42.19 11.55 37.36
C THR A 29 -42.52 11.39 38.85
N LEU A 30 -42.36 10.18 39.41
CA LEU A 30 -42.75 9.83 40.77
C LEU A 30 -41.51 9.72 41.69
N GLU A 31 -41.27 10.75 42.51
CA GLU A 31 -40.09 10.77 43.40
C GLU A 31 -40.30 10.01 44.73
N PRO A 32 -39.28 9.29 45.24
CA PRO A 32 -39.27 8.80 46.61
C PRO A 32 -39.30 9.95 47.64
N ARG A 33 -40.19 9.85 48.63
CA ARG A 33 -40.38 10.88 49.67
C ARG A 33 -39.23 10.98 50.67
N TYR A 34 -38.53 9.88 50.97
CA TYR A 34 -37.48 9.81 51.97
C TYR A 34 -36.09 9.80 51.35
N ALA A 35 -35.11 10.42 52.02
CA ALA A 35 -33.72 10.50 51.57
C ALA A 35 -33.10 9.13 51.25
N ALA A 36 -33.36 8.11 52.08
CA ALA A 36 -32.92 6.74 51.81
C ALA A 36 -33.44 6.19 50.47
N GLY A 37 -34.72 6.44 50.14
CA GLY A 37 -35.30 6.07 48.85
C GLY A 37 -34.65 6.81 47.69
N ARG A 38 -34.39 8.12 47.85
CA ARG A 38 -33.68 8.93 46.83
C ARG A 38 -32.25 8.44 46.60
N VAL A 39 -31.53 8.05 47.65
CA VAL A 39 -30.18 7.47 47.56
C VAL A 39 -30.22 6.11 46.87
N VAL A 40 -31.17 5.23 47.20
CA VAL A 40 -31.35 3.93 46.51
C VAL A 40 -31.66 4.13 45.02
N THR A 41 -32.58 5.04 44.68
CA THR A 41 -32.91 5.36 43.29
C THR A 41 -31.72 5.97 42.53
N LEU A 42 -30.96 6.87 43.16
CA LEU A 42 -29.73 7.45 42.57
C LEU A 42 -28.67 6.37 42.30
N LEU A 43 -28.41 5.51 43.27
CA LEU A 43 -27.45 4.40 43.12
C LEU A 43 -27.91 3.39 42.06
N LEU A 44 -29.22 3.12 41.96
CA LEU A 44 -29.81 2.28 40.91
C LEU A 44 -29.59 2.88 39.51
N PHE A 45 -29.89 4.17 39.32
CA PHE A 45 -29.66 4.87 38.04
C PHE A 45 -28.17 4.91 37.66
N VAL A 46 -27.27 5.16 38.61
CA VAL A 46 -25.81 5.16 38.37
C VAL A 46 -25.32 3.75 38.00
N ALA A 47 -25.73 2.72 38.75
CA ALA A 47 -25.35 1.34 38.48
C ALA A 47 -25.86 0.84 37.12
N LEU A 48 -27.13 1.13 36.78
CA LEU A 48 -27.71 0.75 35.49
C LEU A 48 -27.09 1.53 34.32
N THR A 49 -26.71 2.79 34.51
CA THR A 49 -25.99 3.58 33.50
C THR A 49 -24.59 3.02 33.22
N ILE A 50 -23.85 2.63 34.27
CA ILE A 50 -22.54 1.97 34.12
C ILE A 50 -22.70 0.60 33.45
N LEU A 51 -23.69 -0.19 33.86
CA LEU A 51 -23.99 -1.50 33.27
C LEU A 51 -24.37 -1.39 31.79
N TYR A 52 -25.22 -0.43 31.43
CA TYR A 52 -25.60 -0.15 30.04
C TYR A 52 -24.39 0.25 29.19
N ALA A 53 -23.55 1.17 29.68
CA ALA A 53 -22.36 1.61 28.96
C ALA A 53 -21.33 0.48 28.75
N ALA A 54 -21.18 -0.42 29.72
CA ALA A 54 -20.35 -1.61 29.59
C ALA A 54 -20.96 -2.64 28.61
N TYR A 55 -22.28 -2.84 28.67
CA TYR A 55 -23.00 -3.79 27.82
C TYR A 55 -23.06 -3.36 26.36
N SER A 56 -23.33 -2.09 26.07
CA SER A 56 -23.37 -1.54 24.71
C SER A 56 -21.98 -1.58 24.04
N ALA A 57 -20.92 -1.24 24.78
CA ALA A 57 -19.55 -1.39 24.32
C ALA A 57 -19.22 -2.86 23.97
N ASN A 58 -19.56 -3.81 24.84
CA ASN A 58 -19.30 -5.24 24.61
C ASN A 58 -20.11 -5.81 23.42
N ILE A 59 -21.38 -5.44 23.27
CA ILE A 59 -22.18 -5.81 22.08
C ILE A 59 -21.51 -5.33 20.81
N VAL A 60 -21.06 -4.07 20.76
CA VAL A 60 -20.50 -3.51 19.53
C VAL A 60 -19.10 -4.05 19.22
N VAL A 61 -18.34 -4.48 20.22
CA VAL A 61 -17.12 -5.30 20.00
C VAL A 61 -17.47 -6.66 19.41
N LEU A 62 -18.52 -7.33 19.89
CA LEU A 62 -18.97 -8.63 19.37
C LEU A 62 -19.55 -8.53 17.95
N LEU A 63 -20.32 -7.49 17.63
CA LEU A 63 -20.84 -7.22 16.28
C LEU A 63 -19.74 -6.85 15.26
N ARG A 64 -18.60 -6.34 15.72
CA ARG A 64 -17.45 -5.96 14.89
C ARG A 64 -16.32 -6.99 14.86
N ALA A 65 -16.38 -8.03 15.67
CA ALA A 65 -15.39 -9.10 15.63
C ALA A 65 -15.55 -9.87 14.29
N PRO A 66 -14.52 -9.92 13.42
CA PRO A 66 -14.62 -10.67 12.16
C PRO A 66 -14.93 -12.13 12.48
N SER A 67 -15.99 -12.66 11.87
CA SER A 67 -16.63 -13.89 12.34
C SER A 67 -15.70 -15.10 12.24
N SER A 68 -15.13 -15.51 13.38
CA SER A 68 -14.18 -16.63 13.47
C SER A 68 -14.85 -18.01 13.36
N SER A 69 -16.07 -18.07 12.85
CA SER A 69 -16.92 -19.27 12.73
C SER A 69 -16.54 -20.18 11.57
N VAL A 70 -15.75 -19.70 10.60
CA VAL A 70 -15.28 -20.49 9.46
C VAL A 70 -13.75 -20.43 9.42
N ARG A 71 -13.09 -21.50 9.89
CA ARG A 71 -11.61 -21.65 9.86
C ARG A 71 -11.15 -22.98 9.26
N SER A 72 -12.04 -23.97 9.21
CA SER A 72 -11.77 -25.32 8.71
C SER A 72 -12.65 -25.68 7.51
N LEU A 73 -12.28 -26.75 6.80
CA LEU A 73 -13.08 -27.29 5.70
C LEU A 73 -14.44 -27.84 6.17
N THR A 74 -14.54 -28.31 7.42
CA THR A 74 -15.81 -28.70 8.04
C THR A 74 -16.73 -27.49 8.24
N ASP A 75 -16.21 -26.39 8.80
CA ASP A 75 -17.01 -25.17 8.98
C ASP A 75 -17.49 -24.64 7.62
N LEU A 76 -16.61 -24.66 6.61
CA LEU A 76 -16.91 -24.19 5.27
C LEU A 76 -18.02 -25.02 4.58
N LEU A 77 -18.06 -26.33 4.82
CA LEU A 77 -19.07 -27.25 4.30
C LEU A 77 -20.50 -26.97 4.83
N ASP A 78 -20.59 -26.55 6.09
CA ASP A 78 -21.87 -26.31 6.79
C ASP A 78 -22.24 -24.83 6.95
N SER A 79 -21.30 -23.92 6.67
CA SER A 79 -21.54 -22.48 6.55
C SER A 79 -22.67 -22.15 5.56
N PRO A 80 -23.35 -20.99 5.67
CA PRO A 80 -24.31 -20.54 4.67
C PRO A 80 -23.66 -20.10 3.33
N LEU A 81 -22.33 -20.03 3.25
CA LEU A 81 -21.61 -19.51 2.08
C LEU A 81 -21.88 -20.34 0.82
N LYS A 82 -22.03 -19.66 -0.31
CA LYS A 82 -21.98 -20.28 -1.64
C LYS A 82 -20.52 -20.49 -2.01
N LEU A 83 -20.16 -21.67 -2.54
CA LEU A 83 -18.81 -21.93 -3.01
C LEU A 83 -18.75 -22.00 -4.53
N GLY A 84 -17.66 -21.52 -5.10
CA GLY A 84 -17.25 -21.80 -6.47
C GLY A 84 -15.76 -22.05 -6.58
N ALA A 85 -15.31 -22.39 -7.79
CA ALA A 85 -13.90 -22.60 -8.11
C ALA A 85 -13.54 -21.93 -9.45
N SER A 86 -12.29 -21.51 -9.61
CA SER A 86 -11.79 -20.98 -10.88
C SER A 86 -11.83 -22.07 -11.95
N ASP A 87 -12.29 -21.72 -13.16
CA ASP A 87 -12.56 -22.70 -14.22
C ASP A 87 -11.31 -23.19 -14.97
N PHE A 88 -10.43 -23.87 -14.23
CA PHE A 88 -9.27 -24.55 -14.77
C PHE A 88 -9.47 -26.07 -14.80
N GLU A 89 -8.92 -26.73 -15.81
CA GLU A 89 -9.05 -28.18 -15.98
C GLU A 89 -8.41 -28.98 -14.83
N TYR A 90 -7.31 -28.48 -14.24
CA TYR A 90 -6.69 -29.13 -13.08
C TYR A 90 -7.62 -29.15 -11.87
N ASN A 91 -8.37 -28.06 -11.60
CA ASN A 91 -9.40 -28.04 -10.55
C ASN A 91 -10.44 -29.14 -10.81
N ARG A 92 -11.00 -29.18 -12.04
CA ARG A 92 -11.99 -30.19 -12.47
C ARG A 92 -11.48 -31.63 -12.33
N TYR A 93 -10.17 -31.86 -12.37
CA TYR A 93 -9.52 -33.14 -12.09
C TYR A 93 -9.37 -33.42 -10.59
N PHE A 94 -8.73 -32.52 -9.82
CA PHE A 94 -8.47 -32.73 -8.40
C PHE A 94 -9.76 -32.84 -7.57
N PHE A 95 -10.77 -32.00 -7.83
CA PHE A 95 -12.08 -32.09 -7.15
C PHE A 95 -12.75 -33.47 -7.29
N LYS A 96 -12.52 -34.18 -8.40
CA LYS A 96 -13.06 -35.54 -8.63
C LYS A 96 -12.19 -36.64 -8.00
N LYS A 97 -10.88 -36.38 -7.85
CA LYS A 97 -9.87 -37.36 -7.38
C LYS A 97 -9.67 -37.38 -5.86
N LEU A 98 -9.95 -36.27 -5.18
CA LEU A 98 -9.87 -36.17 -3.72
C LEU A 98 -10.93 -37.05 -3.05
N ASN A 99 -10.47 -38.12 -2.39
CA ASN A 99 -11.35 -39.11 -1.75
C ASN A 99 -11.67 -38.83 -0.28
N GLU A 100 -11.06 -37.82 0.33
CA GLU A 100 -11.34 -37.42 1.71
C GLU A 100 -12.81 -36.97 1.88
N PRO A 101 -13.53 -37.43 2.92
CA PRO A 101 -14.98 -37.25 3.01
C PRO A 101 -15.42 -35.78 3.03
N VAL A 102 -14.71 -34.89 3.74
CA VAL A 102 -15.08 -33.47 3.85
C VAL A 102 -14.92 -32.75 2.51
N ARG A 103 -13.76 -32.87 1.86
CA ARG A 103 -13.49 -32.32 0.52
C ARG A 103 -14.46 -32.87 -0.54
N LYS A 104 -14.72 -34.18 -0.51
CA LYS A 104 -15.68 -34.84 -1.40
C LYS A 104 -17.13 -34.38 -1.14
N ALA A 105 -17.50 -34.10 0.10
CA ALA A 105 -18.79 -33.49 0.44
C ALA A 105 -18.89 -32.04 -0.04
N ILE A 106 -17.84 -31.22 0.13
CA ILE A 106 -17.78 -29.84 -0.40
C ILE A 106 -18.05 -29.83 -1.91
N TYR A 107 -17.35 -30.68 -2.67
CA TYR A 107 -17.56 -30.77 -4.11
C TYR A 107 -19.00 -31.14 -4.46
N ASN A 108 -19.55 -32.22 -3.88
CA ASN A 108 -20.89 -32.73 -4.24
C ASN A 108 -22.06 -31.92 -3.66
N LYS A 109 -21.87 -31.15 -2.57
CA LYS A 109 -22.92 -30.37 -1.87
C LYS A 109 -22.94 -28.90 -2.31
N LYS A 110 -21.77 -28.31 -2.59
CA LYS A 110 -21.62 -26.85 -2.80
C LYS A 110 -21.12 -26.45 -4.20
N ILE A 111 -20.20 -27.20 -4.80
CA ILE A 111 -19.53 -26.78 -6.05
C ILE A 111 -20.20 -27.40 -7.29
N ALA A 112 -20.45 -28.71 -7.29
CA ALA A 112 -21.10 -29.42 -8.39
C ALA A 112 -22.26 -30.29 -7.87
N PRO A 113 -23.40 -29.69 -7.46
CA PRO A 113 -24.55 -30.44 -6.97
C PRO A 113 -25.17 -31.30 -8.08
N LYS A 114 -25.55 -32.54 -7.77
CA LYS A 114 -26.27 -33.41 -8.71
C LYS A 114 -27.55 -32.70 -9.20
N GLY A 115 -27.71 -32.59 -10.52
CA GLY A 115 -28.86 -31.94 -11.14
C GLY A 115 -28.81 -30.40 -11.22
N LYS A 116 -27.68 -29.75 -10.91
CA LYS A 116 -27.48 -28.30 -11.12
C LYS A 116 -26.22 -28.01 -11.94
N LYS A 117 -26.17 -26.84 -12.59
CA LYS A 117 -24.94 -26.34 -13.24
C LYS A 117 -23.84 -26.20 -12.17
N PRO A 118 -22.61 -26.69 -12.41
CA PRO A 118 -21.52 -26.55 -11.45
C PRO A 118 -21.01 -25.09 -11.38
N ASN A 119 -20.62 -24.68 -10.18
CA ASN A 119 -20.13 -23.34 -9.82
C ASN A 119 -18.66 -23.13 -10.20
N PHE A 120 -18.34 -23.28 -11.49
CA PHE A 120 -17.06 -22.82 -12.05
C PHE A 120 -17.23 -21.42 -12.65
N TYR A 121 -16.26 -20.54 -12.41
CA TYR A 121 -16.27 -19.12 -12.80
C TYR A 121 -14.90 -18.67 -13.30
N THR A 122 -14.81 -17.53 -13.99
CA THR A 122 -13.50 -16.90 -14.28
C THR A 122 -12.86 -16.35 -13.00
N MET A 123 -11.60 -15.93 -13.07
CA MET A 123 -10.91 -15.33 -11.92
C MET A 123 -11.60 -14.02 -11.49
N GLU A 124 -12.00 -13.23 -12.47
CA GLU A 124 -12.62 -11.92 -12.34
C GLU A 124 -14.04 -12.04 -11.77
N GLU A 125 -14.86 -12.93 -12.34
CA GLU A 125 -16.19 -13.24 -11.81
C GLU A 125 -16.12 -13.78 -10.37
N GLY A 126 -15.13 -14.63 -10.08
CA GLY A 126 -14.96 -15.22 -8.76
C GLY A 126 -14.54 -14.21 -7.69
N VAL A 127 -13.55 -13.37 -7.99
CA VAL A 127 -13.06 -12.31 -7.09
C VAL A 127 -14.13 -11.22 -6.88
N GLU A 128 -14.89 -10.86 -7.90
CA GLU A 128 -16.03 -9.94 -7.75
C GLU A 128 -17.18 -10.56 -6.92
N LYS A 129 -17.39 -11.88 -6.98
CA LYS A 129 -18.35 -12.57 -6.09
C LYS A 129 -17.88 -12.61 -4.64
N ILE A 130 -16.58 -12.75 -4.36
CA ILE A 130 -16.03 -12.60 -3.00
C ILE A 130 -16.36 -11.19 -2.47
N ARG A 131 -16.12 -10.15 -3.28
CA ARG A 131 -16.34 -8.74 -2.92
C ARG A 131 -17.79 -8.45 -2.52
N ARG A 132 -18.75 -9.07 -3.21
CA ARG A 132 -20.20 -8.96 -2.92
C ARG A 132 -20.65 -9.73 -1.68
N GLY A 133 -19.74 -10.43 -1.01
CA GLY A 133 -20.00 -11.15 0.24
C GLY A 133 -20.73 -12.49 0.07
N LEU A 134 -20.78 -13.26 1.16
CA LEU A 134 -21.44 -14.57 1.28
C LEU A 134 -20.98 -15.64 0.25
N PHE A 135 -19.81 -15.45 -0.34
CA PHE A 135 -19.21 -16.35 -1.33
C PHE A 135 -17.78 -16.72 -0.96
N ALA A 136 -17.40 -17.99 -1.20
CA ALA A 136 -16.04 -18.50 -1.05
C ALA A 136 -15.56 -19.08 -2.40
N PHE A 137 -14.34 -18.73 -2.80
CA PHE A 137 -13.82 -19.04 -4.13
C PHE A 137 -12.47 -19.77 -4.04
N HIS A 138 -12.40 -21.00 -4.57
CA HIS A 138 -11.12 -21.68 -4.73
C HIS A 138 -10.45 -21.21 -6.03
N MET A 139 -9.31 -20.54 -5.90
CA MET A 139 -8.50 -20.02 -7.00
C MET A 139 -7.01 -20.29 -6.79
N GLU A 140 -6.17 -19.93 -7.78
CA GLU A 140 -4.72 -19.83 -7.57
C GLU A 140 -4.39 -18.50 -6.88
N LEU A 141 -3.55 -18.54 -5.84
CA LEU A 141 -3.29 -17.40 -4.97
C LEU A 141 -2.53 -16.25 -5.67
N ASN A 142 -1.54 -16.50 -6.53
CA ASN A 142 -0.77 -15.41 -7.17
C ASN A 142 -1.66 -14.48 -8.05
N PRO A 143 -2.41 -14.98 -9.05
CA PRO A 143 -3.28 -14.12 -9.86
C PRO A 143 -4.45 -13.57 -9.04
N GLY A 144 -5.03 -14.37 -8.13
CA GLY A 144 -6.13 -13.93 -7.27
C GLY A 144 -5.75 -12.78 -6.35
N TYR A 145 -4.61 -12.87 -5.65
CA TYR A 145 -4.09 -11.81 -4.80
C TYR A 145 -3.68 -10.57 -5.58
N ARG A 146 -3.15 -10.73 -6.80
CA ARG A 146 -2.87 -9.60 -7.67
C ARG A 146 -4.14 -8.84 -8.04
N LEU A 147 -5.17 -9.55 -8.51
CA LEU A 147 -6.45 -8.94 -8.88
C LEU A 147 -7.13 -8.27 -7.69
N ILE A 148 -7.07 -8.88 -6.49
CA ILE A 148 -7.55 -8.26 -5.24
C ILE A 148 -6.74 -7.00 -4.88
N GLN A 149 -5.42 -7.00 -5.02
CA GLN A 149 -4.60 -5.80 -4.77
C GLN A 149 -4.93 -4.64 -5.73
N GLU A 150 -5.25 -4.97 -6.99
CA GLU A 150 -5.59 -4.01 -8.04
C GLU A 150 -7.06 -3.52 -7.98
N THR A 151 -7.98 -4.24 -7.32
CA THR A 151 -9.43 -3.94 -7.35
C THR A 151 -10.09 -3.64 -5.99
N TYR A 152 -9.55 -4.12 -4.87
CA TYR A 152 -10.16 -3.95 -3.53
C TYR A 152 -9.63 -2.71 -2.80
N GLN A 153 -10.48 -2.12 -1.98
CA GLN A 153 -10.13 -1.15 -0.95
C GLN A 153 -9.42 -1.84 0.23
N GLU A 154 -8.88 -1.05 1.15
CA GLU A 154 -7.99 -1.57 2.20
C GLU A 154 -8.72 -2.25 3.36
N ASP A 155 -9.94 -1.82 3.64
CA ASP A 155 -10.92 -2.44 4.53
C ASP A 155 -11.45 -3.77 3.96
N GLU A 156 -11.84 -3.80 2.69
CA GLU A 156 -12.27 -5.04 1.99
C GLU A 156 -11.20 -6.15 2.01
N LYS A 157 -9.92 -5.80 2.18
CA LYS A 157 -8.80 -6.75 2.31
C LYS A 157 -8.63 -7.31 3.74
N CYS A 158 -9.16 -6.64 4.76
CA CYS A 158 -9.02 -7.05 6.16
C CYS A 158 -9.88 -8.29 6.48
N ASP A 159 -10.98 -8.49 5.77
CA ASP A 159 -11.94 -9.60 5.98
C ASP A 159 -11.55 -10.90 5.23
N LEU A 160 -10.43 -10.92 4.51
CA LEU A 160 -10.00 -12.03 3.64
C LEU A 160 -9.44 -13.26 4.41
N VAL A 161 -10.37 -14.08 4.90
CA VAL A 161 -10.09 -15.44 5.41
C VAL A 161 -9.68 -16.38 4.26
N GLU A 162 -8.81 -17.33 4.57
CA GLU A 162 -8.15 -18.27 3.66
C GLU A 162 -8.11 -19.65 4.32
N ILE A 163 -8.40 -20.72 3.57
CA ILE A 163 -8.48 -22.09 4.07
C ILE A 163 -7.93 -23.04 3.00
N ASP A 164 -6.95 -23.87 3.34
CA ASP A 164 -6.24 -24.76 2.42
C ASP A 164 -7.12 -25.92 1.93
N TYR A 165 -7.80 -25.72 0.79
CA TYR A 165 -8.60 -26.78 0.18
C TYR A 165 -7.73 -27.91 -0.41
N ILE A 166 -6.59 -27.58 -1.01
CA ILE A 166 -5.56 -28.52 -1.47
C ILE A 166 -4.24 -28.11 -0.81
N ASN A 167 -3.62 -29.02 -0.05
CA ASN A 167 -2.27 -28.83 0.48
C ASN A 167 -1.30 -28.55 -0.69
N GLU A 168 -0.39 -27.59 -0.54
CA GLU A 168 0.47 -27.08 -1.61
C GLU A 168 1.10 -28.20 -2.47
N ILE A 169 0.70 -28.27 -3.75
CA ILE A 169 1.28 -29.19 -4.73
C ILE A 169 2.36 -28.42 -5.49
N ASP A 170 3.60 -28.46 -4.99
CA ASP A 170 4.78 -27.98 -5.70
C ASP A 170 4.82 -28.55 -7.13
N PRO A 171 4.81 -27.72 -8.20
CA PRO A 171 4.86 -28.21 -9.57
C PRO A 171 6.28 -28.68 -9.94
N TRP A 172 6.52 -29.98 -9.80
CA TRP A 172 7.78 -30.60 -10.22
C TRP A 172 7.92 -30.64 -11.74
N LEU A 173 9.12 -30.29 -12.25
CA LEU A 173 9.43 -30.34 -13.67
C LEU A 173 9.38 -31.79 -14.19
N PRO A 174 8.47 -32.13 -15.12
CA PRO A 174 8.35 -33.48 -15.65
C PRO A 174 9.49 -33.82 -16.61
N GLY A 175 9.93 -35.08 -16.61
CA GLY A 175 10.99 -35.58 -17.49
C GLY A 175 10.74 -37.00 -17.95
N GLN A 176 11.24 -37.34 -19.14
CA GLN A 176 11.10 -38.68 -19.72
C GLN A 176 11.79 -39.74 -18.85
N LYS A 177 11.05 -40.80 -18.50
CA LYS A 177 11.60 -41.95 -17.76
C LYS A 177 12.80 -42.54 -18.51
N ARG A 178 13.88 -42.84 -17.78
CA ARG A 178 15.17 -43.35 -18.31
C ARG A 178 15.89 -42.43 -19.31
N SER A 179 15.57 -41.14 -19.40
CA SER A 179 16.35 -40.19 -20.20
C SER A 179 17.82 -40.12 -19.73
N PRO A 180 18.82 -40.14 -20.64
CA PRO A 180 20.23 -39.99 -20.26
C PRO A 180 20.53 -38.61 -19.66
N TYR A 181 19.74 -37.59 -20.01
CA TYR A 181 19.91 -36.22 -19.49
C TYR A 181 19.30 -36.00 -18.09
N LYS A 182 18.62 -37.00 -17.52
CA LYS A 182 17.88 -36.89 -16.24
C LYS A 182 18.74 -36.33 -15.11
N ASP A 183 19.96 -36.82 -14.92
CA ASP A 183 20.84 -36.36 -13.85
C ASP A 183 21.53 -35.02 -14.17
N LEU A 184 21.82 -34.75 -15.46
CA LEU A 184 22.32 -33.44 -15.91
C LEU A 184 21.30 -32.32 -15.63
N PHE A 185 20.02 -32.55 -15.95
CA PHE A 185 18.95 -31.61 -15.59
C PHE A 185 18.80 -31.48 -14.08
N LYS A 186 18.76 -32.59 -13.33
CA LYS A 186 18.65 -32.58 -11.86
C LYS A 186 19.75 -31.73 -11.21
N ILE A 187 21.01 -31.91 -11.59
CA ILE A 187 22.14 -31.15 -11.03
C ILE A 187 22.04 -29.66 -11.36
N ASN A 188 21.63 -29.30 -12.58
CA ASN A 188 21.51 -27.88 -12.96
C ASN A 188 20.32 -27.19 -12.30
N PHE A 189 19.18 -27.86 -12.11
CA PHE A 189 18.06 -27.31 -11.33
C PHE A 189 18.38 -27.19 -9.84
N MET A 190 19.15 -28.12 -9.25
CA MET A 190 19.70 -27.95 -7.89
C MET A 190 20.58 -26.70 -7.80
N LYS A 191 21.52 -26.50 -8.75
CA LYS A 191 22.34 -25.28 -8.81
C LYS A 191 21.52 -24.00 -8.94
N ILE A 192 20.46 -23.99 -9.74
CA ILE A 192 19.54 -22.84 -9.89
C ILE A 192 18.79 -22.52 -8.58
N ARG A 193 18.55 -23.53 -7.73
CA ARG A 193 17.99 -23.36 -6.38
C ARG A 193 19.05 -22.88 -5.37
N GLU A 194 20.21 -23.52 -5.35
CA GLU A 194 21.34 -23.25 -4.44
C GLU A 194 21.94 -21.85 -4.63
N THR A 195 22.06 -21.40 -5.88
CA THR A 195 22.52 -20.04 -6.23
C THR A 195 21.46 -18.95 -6.00
N GLY A 196 20.26 -19.32 -5.54
CA GLY A 196 19.17 -18.37 -5.28
C GLY A 196 18.48 -17.82 -6.53
N ILE A 197 18.87 -18.23 -7.75
CA ILE A 197 18.22 -17.79 -9.00
C ILE A 197 16.71 -18.10 -8.97
N GLN A 198 16.33 -19.31 -8.53
CA GLN A 198 14.90 -19.67 -8.35
C GLN A 198 14.21 -18.75 -7.34
N SER A 199 14.88 -18.39 -6.24
CA SER A 199 14.34 -17.51 -5.20
C SER A 199 14.17 -16.07 -5.69
N ASN A 200 15.11 -15.55 -6.51
CA ASN A 200 15.01 -14.23 -7.14
C ASN A 200 13.82 -14.18 -8.12
N ILE A 201 13.68 -15.18 -9.01
CA ILE A 201 12.54 -15.28 -9.94
C ILE A 201 11.22 -15.37 -9.18
N HIS A 202 11.15 -16.22 -8.14
CA HIS A 202 9.96 -16.34 -7.30
C HIS A 202 9.63 -15.02 -6.58
N HIS A 203 10.59 -14.37 -5.91
CA HIS A 203 10.38 -13.07 -5.26
C HIS A 203 10.03 -11.91 -6.22
N ARG A 204 10.30 -12.05 -7.53
CA ARG A 204 9.92 -11.06 -8.56
C ARG A 204 8.53 -11.29 -9.15
N LEU A 205 7.97 -12.49 -9.02
CA LEU A 205 6.68 -12.88 -9.64
C LEU A 205 5.59 -13.23 -8.61
N HIS A 206 5.97 -13.65 -7.41
CA HIS A 206 5.04 -14.00 -6.34
C HIS A 206 4.37 -12.74 -5.77
N VAL A 207 3.04 -12.72 -5.82
CA VAL A 207 2.23 -11.71 -5.15
C VAL A 207 1.76 -12.31 -3.83
N GLY A 208 2.37 -11.86 -2.73
CA GLY A 208 1.99 -12.29 -1.39
C GLY A 208 0.60 -11.79 -0.99
N LYS A 209 -0.01 -12.44 0.01
CA LYS A 209 -1.35 -12.09 0.53
C LYS A 209 -1.50 -10.57 0.77
N PRO A 210 -2.60 -9.94 0.29
CA PRO A 210 -2.88 -8.52 0.51
C PRO A 210 -2.82 -8.20 2.01
N ARG A 211 -1.92 -7.31 2.40
CA ARG A 211 -1.73 -6.92 3.80
C ARG A 211 -2.61 -5.71 4.12
N CYS A 212 -3.76 -5.96 4.74
CA CYS A 212 -4.55 -4.95 5.43
C CYS A 212 -3.62 -4.07 6.28
N SER A 213 -3.39 -2.83 5.86
CA SER A 213 -2.44 -1.92 6.52
C SER A 213 -3.05 -1.17 7.71
N GLY A 214 -4.24 -1.60 8.15
CA GLY A 214 -4.96 -1.08 9.32
C GLY A 214 -4.84 -2.00 10.53
N ILE A 215 -4.88 -1.39 11.72
CA ILE A 215 -5.17 -2.11 12.97
C ILE A 215 -6.62 -2.64 12.91
N ILE A 216 -6.85 -3.81 13.50
CA ILE A 216 -8.07 -4.65 13.35
C ILE A 216 -9.39 -3.97 13.73
N SER A 217 -9.36 -2.80 14.36
CA SER A 217 -10.48 -1.85 14.35
C SER A 217 -10.64 -1.19 12.97
N ALA A 218 -10.96 -1.99 11.95
CA ALA A 218 -11.37 -1.48 10.65
C ALA A 218 -12.69 -0.70 10.81
N PHE A 219 -12.63 0.62 10.65
CA PHE A 219 -13.81 1.48 10.76
C PHE A 219 -14.67 1.33 9.50
N SER A 220 -15.58 0.35 9.52
CA SER A 220 -16.81 0.42 8.74
C SER A 220 -17.85 1.21 9.53
N SER A 221 -18.45 2.22 8.90
CA SER A 221 -19.59 2.94 9.46
C SER A 221 -20.79 1.99 9.47
N VAL A 222 -21.48 1.87 10.61
CA VAL A 222 -22.55 0.87 10.78
C VAL A 222 -23.59 1.00 9.68
N GLY A 223 -23.79 -0.12 8.97
CA GLY A 223 -24.63 -0.21 7.79
C GLY A 223 -26.11 -0.27 8.14
N ILE A 224 -26.95 0.03 7.15
CA ILE A 224 -28.40 -0.16 7.25
C ILE A 224 -28.76 -1.66 7.42
N THR A 225 -27.85 -2.56 7.05
CA THR A 225 -27.88 -4.02 7.27
C THR A 225 -27.76 -4.41 8.74
N ASP A 226 -26.98 -3.66 9.53
CA ASP A 226 -26.59 -4.07 10.88
C ASP A 226 -27.59 -3.48 11.89
N MET A 227 -28.07 -2.27 11.59
CA MET A 227 -29.24 -1.66 12.23
C MET A 227 -30.56 -2.16 11.66
N TYR A 228 -30.56 -3.03 10.65
CA TYR A 228 -31.76 -3.62 10.05
C TYR A 228 -32.73 -4.18 11.10
N PRO A 229 -32.31 -4.94 12.14
CA PRO A 229 -33.23 -5.46 13.15
C PRO A 229 -33.83 -4.37 14.06
N ALA A 230 -33.10 -3.28 14.33
CA ALA A 230 -33.56 -2.19 15.18
C ALA A 230 -34.48 -1.23 14.40
N LEU A 231 -34.13 -0.92 13.15
CA LEU A 231 -34.98 -0.20 12.21
C LEU A 231 -36.23 -1.02 11.86
N ILE A 232 -36.13 -2.36 11.82
CA ILE A 232 -37.29 -3.26 11.72
C ILE A 232 -38.07 -3.34 13.02
N ALA A 233 -37.48 -3.31 14.22
CA ALA A 233 -38.26 -3.23 15.45
C ALA A 233 -39.02 -1.90 15.52
N THR A 234 -38.40 -0.82 15.06
CA THR A 234 -39.04 0.50 14.89
C THR A 234 -40.16 0.43 13.85
N LEU A 235 -39.87 -0.10 12.66
CA LEU A 235 -40.83 -0.19 11.55
C LEU A 235 -41.94 -1.19 11.86
N TYR A 236 -41.70 -2.36 12.44
CA TYR A 236 -42.75 -3.28 12.90
C TYR A 236 -43.52 -2.71 14.07
N GLY A 237 -42.91 -1.98 15.01
CA GLY A 237 -43.68 -1.32 16.06
C GLY A 237 -44.58 -0.23 15.50
N VAL A 238 -44.03 0.65 14.66
CA VAL A 238 -44.76 1.67 13.91
C VAL A 238 -45.76 1.04 12.96
N PHE A 239 -45.50 -0.12 12.35
CA PHE A 239 -46.40 -0.85 11.43
C PHE A 239 -47.35 -1.79 12.16
N ILE A 240 -47.18 -2.09 13.45
CA ILE A 240 -48.20 -2.72 14.29
C ILE A 240 -49.14 -1.64 14.82
N SER A 241 -48.61 -0.48 15.23
CA SER A 241 -49.40 0.72 15.50
C SER A 241 -50.19 1.17 14.26
N ILE A 242 -49.51 1.29 13.12
CA ILE A 242 -50.09 1.68 11.83
C ILE A 242 -50.89 0.55 11.19
N ALA A 243 -50.62 -0.75 11.39
CA ALA A 243 -51.51 -1.82 10.91
C ALA A 243 -52.65 -2.16 11.87
N VAL A 244 -52.67 -1.69 13.12
CA VAL A 244 -53.94 -1.51 13.83
C VAL A 244 -54.73 -0.38 13.13
N LEU A 245 -54.09 0.78 12.92
CA LEU A 245 -54.67 1.92 12.18
C LEU A 245 -55.00 1.60 10.70
N PHE A 246 -54.40 0.59 10.09
CA PHE A 246 -54.57 0.16 8.68
C PHE A 246 -55.24 -1.22 8.57
N LEU A 247 -55.55 -1.90 9.67
CA LEU A 247 -56.71 -2.81 9.67
C LEU A 247 -58.00 -1.97 9.72
N GLU A 248 -57.97 -0.80 10.39
CA GLU A 248 -59.02 0.22 10.28
C GLU A 248 -59.04 0.90 8.88
N ILE A 249 -57.89 1.29 8.32
CA ILE A 249 -57.81 2.05 7.05
C ILE A 249 -57.66 1.19 5.79
N ALA A 250 -57.00 0.02 5.81
CA ALA A 250 -56.66 -0.79 4.63
C ALA A 250 -57.46 -2.11 4.48
N TYR A 251 -58.62 -2.22 5.13
CA TYR A 251 -59.77 -2.83 4.44
C TYR A 251 -60.12 -2.06 3.14
N LYS A 252 -59.82 -0.75 3.10
CA LYS A 252 -60.46 0.19 2.17
C LYS A 252 -59.93 0.21 0.72
N ARG A 253 -58.71 -0.30 0.45
CA ARG A 253 -58.19 -0.62 -0.91
C ARG A 253 -56.80 -1.29 -0.88
N LEU A 254 -56.78 -2.58 -1.17
CA LEU A 254 -55.75 -3.21 -2.01
C LEU A 254 -56.16 -2.95 -3.51
N ASN A 255 -55.34 -3.09 -4.55
CA ASN A 255 -54.03 -3.74 -4.65
C ASN A 255 -53.17 -3.26 -5.87
N THR A 256 -51.84 -3.44 -5.78
CA THR A 256 -50.83 -3.86 -6.81
C THR A 256 -50.84 -3.34 -8.28
N LEU A 257 -49.73 -2.78 -8.80
CA LEU A 257 -48.62 -3.41 -9.60
C LEU A 257 -48.97 -3.69 -11.10
N ASP A 258 -48.08 -3.94 -12.08
CA ASP A 258 -46.60 -4.11 -12.14
C ASP A 258 -46.03 -3.88 -13.57
N GLN A 259 -44.68 -3.81 -13.74
CA GLN A 259 -43.83 -4.23 -14.91
C GLN A 259 -44.20 -3.77 -16.36
N SER A 260 -43.44 -3.97 -17.47
CA SER A 260 -42.01 -4.21 -17.83
C SER A 260 -41.84 -3.85 -19.36
N GLU A 261 -40.81 -4.15 -20.19
CA GLU A 261 -39.51 -4.87 -20.14
C GLU A 261 -38.60 -4.50 -21.34
N GLY A 262 -37.27 -4.76 -21.24
CA GLY A 262 -36.36 -5.00 -22.40
C GLY A 262 -35.99 -3.85 -23.36
N GLU A 263 -35.15 -4.04 -24.41
CA GLU A 263 -33.97 -4.92 -24.53
C GLU A 263 -33.08 -4.57 -25.78
N MET A 264 -31.88 -5.18 -25.84
CA MET A 264 -31.18 -5.73 -27.02
C MET A 264 -30.20 -4.93 -27.95
N LEU A 265 -28.97 -5.48 -27.98
CA LEU A 265 -28.14 -5.95 -29.13
C LEU A 265 -27.01 -5.10 -29.76
N ASN A 266 -25.89 -5.80 -29.98
CA ASN A 266 -24.73 -5.41 -30.80
C ASN A 266 -24.90 -5.82 -32.27
N LEU A 267 -24.20 -5.14 -33.19
CA LEU A 267 -23.26 -5.75 -34.17
C LEU A 267 -22.43 -4.58 -34.79
N PHE A 268 -21.14 -4.71 -35.10
CA PHE A 268 -20.66 -5.59 -36.17
C PHE A 268 -19.21 -6.10 -36.00
N LYS A 269 -18.99 -7.28 -36.57
CA LYS A 269 -17.72 -7.97 -36.77
C LYS A 269 -16.78 -7.25 -37.76
N GLU A 270 -15.52 -7.68 -37.72
CA GLU A 270 -14.64 -7.91 -38.88
C GLU A 270 -14.36 -6.75 -39.86
N LEU A 271 -13.11 -6.29 -39.86
CA LEU A 271 -12.36 -6.10 -41.11
C LEU A 271 -10.88 -6.46 -40.91
N ASN A 272 -10.56 -7.69 -41.32
CA ASN A 272 -9.22 -8.21 -41.62
C ASN A 272 -8.71 -7.52 -42.93
N ASP A 273 -7.44 -7.56 -43.38
CA ASP A 273 -6.15 -8.08 -42.91
C ASP A 273 -5.04 -7.34 -43.71
N GLY A 274 -3.74 -7.60 -43.49
CA GLY A 274 -2.70 -7.10 -44.41
C GLY A 274 -1.26 -7.39 -44.02
N CYS A 275 -0.61 -8.33 -44.72
CA CYS A 275 0.75 -8.78 -44.43
C CYS A 275 1.70 -8.64 -45.65
N VAL A 276 2.94 -8.18 -45.43
CA VAL A 276 4.01 -8.06 -46.43
C VAL A 276 5.36 -8.39 -45.78
N GLN A 277 6.25 -9.08 -46.50
CA GLN A 277 7.64 -9.33 -46.12
C GLN A 277 8.63 -8.73 -47.14
N SER A 278 9.88 -8.54 -46.73
CA SER A 278 10.99 -8.12 -47.61
C SER A 278 12.30 -8.82 -47.21
N SER A 279 13.08 -9.26 -48.20
CA SER A 279 14.51 -9.57 -47.97
C SER A 279 15.25 -8.28 -47.61
N LEU A 280 16.25 -8.38 -46.71
CA LEU A 280 16.80 -7.22 -45.99
C LEU A 280 17.56 -6.24 -46.89
N THR A 281 16.90 -5.14 -47.25
CA THR A 281 17.59 -3.86 -47.47
C THR A 281 18.01 -3.31 -46.10
N PHE A 282 19.29 -2.98 -45.91
CA PHE A 282 19.71 -2.27 -44.70
C PHE A 282 19.21 -0.83 -44.79
N ASN A 283 18.25 -0.49 -43.94
CA ASN A 283 17.50 0.76 -43.98
C ASN A 283 17.77 1.51 -42.68
N GLU A 284 18.55 2.60 -42.74
CA GLU A 284 18.95 3.41 -41.58
C GLU A 284 17.74 4.06 -40.91
N LYS A 285 17.13 3.33 -39.98
CA LYS A 285 16.00 3.79 -39.15
C LYS A 285 16.36 4.00 -37.69
N SER A 286 17.64 3.83 -37.31
CA SER A 286 18.06 3.73 -35.92
C SER A 286 19.57 3.86 -35.70
N HIS A 287 19.99 4.79 -34.81
CA HIS A 287 21.35 4.90 -34.27
C HIS A 287 21.76 3.76 -33.30
N PHE A 288 21.00 2.65 -33.24
CA PHE A 288 21.26 1.54 -32.31
C PHE A 288 21.81 0.27 -33.00
N GLN A 289 22.17 0.34 -34.28
CA GLN A 289 22.58 -0.82 -35.08
C GLN A 289 24.11 -0.95 -35.29
N ASP A 290 24.92 -0.02 -34.79
CA ASP A 290 26.40 0.01 -34.90
C ASP A 290 27.11 -1.31 -34.55
N HIS A 291 26.55 -2.10 -33.64
CA HIS A 291 27.07 -3.42 -33.25
C HIS A 291 27.05 -4.45 -34.40
N ALA A 292 26.24 -4.26 -35.43
CA ALA A 292 26.21 -5.08 -36.63
C ALA A 292 27.42 -4.84 -37.55
N LEU A 293 28.08 -3.67 -37.45
CA LEU A 293 29.21 -3.28 -38.29
C LEU A 293 30.47 -4.11 -37.97
N LEU A 294 31.16 -4.52 -39.04
CA LEU A 294 32.45 -5.19 -39.01
C LEU A 294 33.36 -4.45 -39.99
N PHE A 295 34.44 -3.87 -39.48
CA PHE A 295 35.48 -3.26 -40.29
C PHE A 295 36.49 -4.33 -40.70
N PHE A 296 36.61 -4.55 -42.00
CA PHE A 296 37.64 -5.37 -42.61
C PHE A 296 38.74 -4.47 -43.16
N VAL A 297 40.00 -4.77 -42.85
CA VAL A 297 41.17 -4.03 -43.32
C VAL A 297 42.22 -5.02 -43.82
N ASP A 298 42.78 -4.73 -44.99
CA ASP A 298 44.00 -5.36 -45.48
C ASP A 298 45.18 -4.42 -45.14
N LEU A 299 46.17 -4.91 -44.39
CA LEU A 299 47.32 -4.10 -43.93
C LEU A 299 48.44 -4.03 -44.97
N ASP A 300 48.42 -4.87 -46.01
CA ASP A 300 49.41 -4.86 -47.09
C ASP A 300 49.02 -3.92 -48.25
N CYS A 301 47.85 -3.27 -48.15
CA CYS A 301 47.42 -2.18 -49.02
C CYS A 301 48.08 -0.84 -48.66
N PRO A 302 48.45 0.01 -49.66
CA PRO A 302 48.90 1.37 -49.40
C PRO A 302 47.82 2.19 -48.69
N ASN A 303 48.24 3.11 -47.81
CA ASN A 303 47.40 3.85 -46.84
C ASN A 303 46.77 3.03 -45.70
N ALA A 304 47.19 1.77 -45.44
CA ALA A 304 46.78 1.04 -44.23
C ALA A 304 47.07 1.81 -42.91
N GLU A 305 48.08 2.68 -42.90
CA GLU A 305 48.41 3.59 -41.78
C GLU A 305 47.26 4.56 -41.40
N ALA A 306 46.23 4.72 -42.23
CA ALA A 306 45.02 5.48 -41.88
C ALA A 306 44.33 4.93 -40.60
N LEU A 307 44.56 3.66 -40.25
CA LEU A 307 44.08 3.04 -39.01
C LEU A 307 44.51 3.81 -37.74
N PHE A 308 45.71 4.41 -37.74
CA PHE A 308 46.24 5.17 -36.60
C PHE A 308 45.48 6.50 -36.37
N ASN A 309 44.81 7.03 -37.40
CA ASN A 309 44.07 8.29 -37.32
C ASN A 309 42.63 8.13 -36.79
N VAL A 310 42.15 6.89 -36.56
CA VAL A 310 40.76 6.61 -36.13
C VAL A 310 40.64 5.91 -34.74
N PRO A 311 41.38 6.32 -33.70
CA PRO A 311 41.40 5.60 -32.40
C PRO A 311 40.06 5.57 -31.65
N LYS A 312 39.08 6.39 -32.05
CA LYS A 312 37.71 6.34 -31.52
C LYS A 312 36.89 5.15 -32.05
N LEU A 313 37.20 4.66 -33.26
CA LEU A 313 36.48 3.54 -33.89
C LEU A 313 37.04 2.18 -33.47
N LEU A 314 38.22 2.13 -32.84
CA LEU A 314 38.82 0.91 -32.29
C LEU A 314 38.12 0.42 -30.99
N ARG A 315 36.94 0.94 -30.64
CA ARG A 315 36.22 0.67 -29.39
C ARG A 315 34.87 0.00 -29.64
N PHE A 316 34.33 -0.65 -28.60
CA PHE A 316 32.98 -1.17 -28.63
C PHE A 316 31.97 -0.05 -28.98
N PRO A 317 30.99 -0.27 -29.88
CA PRO A 317 30.48 -1.56 -30.36
C PRO A 317 31.16 -2.12 -31.63
N TYR A 318 32.16 -1.43 -32.18
CA TYR A 318 32.75 -1.77 -33.48
C TYR A 318 33.69 -2.98 -33.39
N ARG A 319 33.64 -3.83 -34.43
CA ARG A 319 34.46 -5.05 -34.56
C ARG A 319 35.45 -4.87 -35.70
N TRP A 320 36.68 -5.32 -35.53
CA TRP A 320 37.77 -5.16 -36.51
C TRP A 320 38.43 -6.49 -36.83
N LEU A 321 38.61 -6.76 -38.13
CA LEU A 321 39.43 -7.84 -38.67
C LEU A 321 40.48 -7.22 -39.60
N ALA A 322 41.73 -7.21 -39.15
CA ALA A 322 42.88 -6.74 -39.92
C ALA A 322 43.67 -7.94 -40.44
N VAL A 323 43.85 -8.04 -41.75
CA VAL A 323 44.64 -9.10 -42.41
C VAL A 323 46.06 -8.60 -42.68
N TYR A 324 47.06 -9.47 -42.52
CA TYR A 324 48.46 -9.18 -42.77
C TYR A 324 49.18 -10.42 -43.32
N ASP A 325 49.96 -10.26 -44.38
CA ASP A 325 50.77 -11.31 -44.99
C ASP A 325 52.21 -11.33 -44.47
N ARG A 326 52.52 -12.35 -43.66
CA ARG A 326 53.82 -12.54 -43.03
C ARG A 326 54.95 -12.72 -44.05
N GLU A 327 54.65 -13.23 -45.25
CA GLU A 327 55.68 -13.53 -46.26
C GLU A 327 56.07 -12.30 -47.09
N GLN A 328 55.23 -11.26 -47.11
CA GLN A 328 55.46 -10.05 -47.89
C GLN A 328 56.19 -8.94 -47.12
N TYR A 329 56.15 -8.95 -45.78
CA TYR A 329 56.85 -8.00 -44.89
C TYR A 329 56.63 -6.49 -45.18
N LYS A 330 55.52 -6.11 -45.83
CA LYS A 330 55.27 -4.71 -46.25
C LYS A 330 54.88 -3.79 -45.10
N PHE A 331 54.13 -4.30 -44.13
CA PHE A 331 53.62 -3.53 -43.00
C PHE A 331 54.37 -3.85 -41.71
N ASN A 332 54.76 -2.82 -40.95
CA ASN A 332 55.44 -3.01 -39.66
C ASN A 332 54.43 -3.33 -38.53
N VAL A 333 54.20 -4.62 -38.32
CA VAL A 333 53.28 -5.17 -37.30
C VAL A 333 53.57 -4.61 -35.89
N THR A 334 54.79 -4.19 -35.57
CA THR A 334 55.11 -3.62 -34.24
C THR A 334 54.32 -2.35 -33.92
N MET A 335 53.91 -1.56 -34.92
CA MET A 335 53.09 -0.36 -34.74
C MET A 335 51.68 -0.67 -34.19
N ILE A 336 51.12 -1.86 -34.46
CA ILE A 336 49.79 -2.27 -33.94
C ILE A 336 49.80 -2.33 -32.40
N TRP A 337 50.97 -2.56 -31.79
CA TRP A 337 51.12 -2.69 -30.34
C TRP A 337 51.05 -1.35 -29.62
N ASP A 338 51.24 -0.23 -30.33
CA ASP A 338 51.08 1.13 -29.80
C ASP A 338 49.61 1.58 -29.78
N LEU A 339 48.74 1.00 -30.63
CA LEU A 339 47.31 1.35 -30.69
C LEU A 339 46.60 1.27 -29.32
N PRO A 340 45.57 2.10 -29.07
CA PRO A 340 44.78 2.07 -27.85
C PRO A 340 43.73 0.94 -27.87
N LEU A 341 44.19 -0.29 -28.13
CA LEU A 341 43.36 -1.51 -28.12
C LEU A 341 43.03 -1.89 -26.68
N LEU A 342 42.05 -1.22 -26.08
CA LEU A 342 41.70 -1.37 -24.67
C LEU A 342 40.77 -2.57 -24.44
N ALA A 343 40.31 -2.75 -23.20
CA ALA A 343 39.45 -3.87 -22.81
C ALA A 343 38.19 -4.03 -23.70
N ASP A 344 37.68 -2.93 -24.26
CA ASP A 344 36.50 -2.84 -25.13
C ASP A 344 36.77 -3.08 -26.64
N SER A 345 38.03 -3.16 -27.08
CA SER A 345 38.39 -3.28 -28.50
C SER A 345 38.31 -4.71 -29.06
N ASP A 346 37.24 -5.14 -29.77
CA ASP A 346 37.23 -6.43 -30.50
C ASP A 346 38.04 -6.34 -31.81
N PHE A 347 39.37 -6.23 -31.66
CA PHE A 347 40.35 -6.21 -32.74
C PHE A 347 41.00 -7.58 -32.91
N VAL A 348 40.98 -8.09 -34.14
CA VAL A 348 41.59 -9.36 -34.55
C VAL A 348 42.64 -9.09 -35.62
N LEU A 349 43.87 -9.53 -35.38
CA LEU A 349 44.89 -9.66 -36.41
C LEU A 349 44.79 -11.07 -37.03
N ALA A 350 44.75 -11.13 -38.35
CA ALA A 350 44.72 -12.35 -39.16
C ALA A 350 46.03 -12.46 -39.94
N GLU A 351 47.01 -13.14 -39.35
CA GLU A 351 48.33 -13.35 -39.94
C GLU A 351 48.27 -14.52 -40.95
N ARG A 352 48.51 -14.23 -42.23
CA ARG A 352 48.58 -15.20 -43.31
C ARG A 352 49.96 -15.87 -43.37
N THR A 353 49.98 -17.16 -43.69
CA THR A 353 51.18 -17.94 -44.04
C THR A 353 50.77 -19.04 -45.01
N GLY A 354 51.24 -18.99 -46.26
CA GLY A 354 50.66 -19.72 -47.39
C GLY A 354 49.16 -19.43 -47.53
N ASP A 355 48.34 -20.47 -47.59
CA ASP A 355 46.87 -20.34 -47.63
C ASP A 355 46.19 -20.40 -46.25
N ASN A 356 46.98 -20.51 -45.17
CA ASN A 356 46.49 -20.53 -43.81
C ASN A 356 46.48 -19.13 -43.19
N TYR A 357 45.50 -18.86 -42.34
CA TYR A 357 45.43 -17.64 -41.53
C TYR A 357 45.36 -18.01 -40.04
N THR A 358 46.23 -17.41 -39.23
CA THR A 358 46.18 -17.49 -37.77
C THR A 358 45.48 -16.25 -37.22
N LEU A 359 44.52 -16.42 -36.33
CA LEU A 359 43.67 -15.34 -35.80
C LEU A 359 44.06 -15.03 -34.36
N ILE A 360 44.47 -13.79 -34.08
CA ILE A 360 45.00 -13.34 -32.80
C ILE A 360 44.18 -12.14 -32.29
N GLU A 361 43.66 -12.21 -31.07
CA GLU A 361 43.06 -11.07 -30.36
C GLU A 361 44.13 -10.29 -29.60
N LEU A 362 44.25 -8.99 -29.89
CA LEU A 362 45.16 -8.06 -29.22
C LEU A 362 44.38 -7.14 -28.27
N HIS A 363 44.89 -6.93 -27.04
CA HIS A 363 44.31 -5.97 -26.10
C HIS A 363 45.27 -5.54 -24.97
N LYS A 364 45.01 -4.38 -24.39
CA LYS A 364 45.67 -3.80 -23.22
C LYS A 364 44.67 -3.72 -22.06
N PRO A 365 44.95 -4.31 -20.88
CA PRO A 365 44.12 -4.14 -19.69
C PRO A 365 44.02 -2.70 -19.20
N SER A 366 44.97 -1.83 -19.57
CA SER A 366 44.93 -0.40 -19.28
C SER A 366 45.74 0.44 -20.27
N PRO A 367 45.50 1.77 -20.36
CA PRO A 367 46.15 2.64 -21.36
C PRO A 367 47.68 2.68 -21.30
N ALA A 368 48.26 2.45 -20.11
CA ALA A 368 49.71 2.39 -19.89
C ALA A 368 50.20 0.96 -19.57
N GLY A 369 49.35 -0.06 -19.81
CA GLY A 369 49.68 -1.47 -19.58
C GLY A 369 50.21 -2.17 -20.84
N PRO A 370 50.87 -3.33 -20.67
CA PRO A 370 51.35 -4.13 -21.80
C PRO A 370 50.17 -4.70 -22.61
N THR A 371 50.41 -4.90 -23.91
CA THR A 371 49.48 -5.57 -24.83
C THR A 371 49.62 -7.09 -24.67
N TYR A 372 48.49 -7.78 -24.52
CA TYR A 372 48.39 -9.23 -24.48
C TYR A 372 47.73 -9.75 -25.76
N SER A 373 48.43 -10.66 -26.44
CA SER A 373 47.94 -11.45 -27.58
C SER A 373 47.36 -12.78 -27.10
N ASN A 374 46.12 -13.08 -27.48
CA ASN A 374 45.47 -14.37 -27.25
C ASN A 374 45.09 -15.03 -28.59
N PRO A 375 45.26 -16.36 -28.77
CA PRO A 375 44.74 -17.04 -29.94
C PRO A 375 43.21 -16.99 -29.98
N ARG A 376 42.65 -16.58 -31.12
CA ARG A 376 41.22 -16.65 -31.45
C ARG A 376 40.91 -17.93 -32.22
N GLY A 377 41.77 -18.30 -33.16
CA GLY A 377 41.57 -19.52 -33.95
C GLY A 377 42.46 -19.60 -35.18
N TYR A 378 42.12 -20.51 -36.08
CA TYR A 378 42.83 -20.72 -37.35
C TYR A 378 41.82 -20.89 -38.50
N TYR A 379 42.20 -20.47 -39.70
CA TYR A 379 41.42 -20.69 -40.92
C TYR A 379 42.29 -21.36 -41.99
N ASN A 380 41.84 -22.53 -42.44
CA ASN A 380 42.43 -23.34 -43.51
C ASN A 380 41.25 -23.95 -44.29
N GLY A 381 40.65 -23.14 -45.17
CA GLY A 381 39.36 -23.41 -45.85
C GLY A 381 38.13 -23.44 -44.92
N THR A 382 38.27 -23.91 -43.68
CA THR A 382 37.27 -23.91 -42.60
C THR A 382 37.78 -23.14 -41.39
N LEU A 383 36.87 -22.52 -40.64
CA LEU A 383 37.19 -21.70 -39.46
C LEU A 383 37.13 -22.53 -38.17
N ILE A 384 38.26 -22.65 -37.49
CA ILE A 384 38.40 -23.33 -36.20
C ILE A 384 38.50 -22.28 -35.09
N ASP A 385 37.39 -22.06 -34.37
CA ASP A 385 37.32 -21.18 -33.20
C ASP A 385 37.92 -21.88 -31.97
N THR A 386 39.01 -21.32 -31.41
CA THR A 386 39.74 -21.92 -30.27
C THR A 386 39.41 -21.25 -28.94
N ARG A 387 38.51 -20.26 -28.93
CA ARG A 387 38.18 -19.50 -27.72
C ARG A 387 37.38 -20.35 -26.73
N PRO A 388 37.68 -20.28 -25.41
CA PRO A 388 36.85 -20.94 -24.40
C PRO A 388 35.45 -20.32 -24.30
N HIS A 389 35.33 -19.02 -24.62
CA HIS A 389 34.11 -18.21 -24.49
C HIS A 389 34.01 -17.22 -25.66
N LYS A 390 32.83 -17.13 -26.29
CA LYS A 390 32.61 -16.27 -27.48
C LYS A 390 32.41 -14.79 -27.10
N GLU A 391 31.99 -14.54 -25.87
CA GLU A 391 31.67 -13.21 -25.32
C GLU A 391 32.96 -12.45 -24.94
N LEU A 392 33.21 -11.28 -25.56
CA LEU A 392 34.43 -10.47 -25.40
C LEU A 392 34.76 -10.18 -23.91
N PHE A 393 33.79 -9.61 -23.21
CA PHE A 393 33.90 -9.21 -21.80
C PHE A 393 33.99 -10.39 -20.83
N ARG A 394 33.72 -11.61 -21.29
CA ARG A 394 33.93 -12.85 -20.52
C ARG A 394 35.35 -13.38 -20.67
N ARG A 395 36.00 -13.19 -21.84
CA ARG A 395 37.44 -13.47 -22.01
C ARG A 395 38.30 -12.43 -21.27
N ARG A 396 37.92 -11.15 -21.36
CA ARG A 396 38.67 -10.01 -20.80
C ARG A 396 38.26 -9.61 -19.39
N GLN A 397 37.73 -10.55 -18.61
CA GLN A 397 37.23 -10.28 -17.26
C GLN A 397 38.35 -9.81 -16.30
N ASN A 398 39.57 -10.34 -16.44
CA ASN A 398 40.70 -10.01 -15.56
C ASN A 398 41.48 -8.79 -16.10
N ILE A 399 41.49 -7.68 -15.36
CA ILE A 399 42.23 -6.45 -15.73
C ILE A 399 43.66 -6.38 -15.15
N MET A 400 44.20 -7.52 -14.71
CA MET A 400 45.60 -7.70 -14.27
C MET A 400 46.04 -6.74 -13.16
N GLY A 401 45.18 -6.48 -12.18
CA GLY A 401 45.50 -5.63 -11.03
C GLY A 401 45.48 -4.12 -11.32
N HIS A 402 45.03 -3.68 -12.50
CA HIS A 402 44.93 -2.25 -12.81
C HIS A 402 44.10 -1.50 -11.76
N PRO A 403 44.57 -0.35 -11.24
CA PRO A 403 43.82 0.43 -10.25
C PRO A 403 42.61 1.13 -10.86
N LEU A 404 41.41 0.80 -10.35
CA LEU A 404 40.17 1.51 -10.65
C LEU A 404 39.73 2.35 -9.45
N THR A 405 39.26 3.57 -9.71
CA THR A 405 38.93 4.56 -8.69
C THR A 405 37.42 4.75 -8.58
N MET A 406 36.84 4.36 -7.44
CA MET A 406 35.43 4.58 -7.12
C MET A 406 35.19 5.89 -6.35
N ALA A 407 34.28 6.72 -6.86
CA ALA A 407 33.81 7.92 -6.17
C ALA A 407 32.58 7.60 -5.30
N ASN A 408 32.70 7.82 -4.00
CA ASN A 408 31.69 7.53 -2.99
C ASN A 408 30.98 8.81 -2.56
N VAL A 409 29.64 8.76 -2.44
CA VAL A 409 28.86 9.92 -2.00
C VAL A 409 28.37 9.73 -0.56
N ILE A 410 28.90 10.57 0.33
CA ILE A 410 28.58 10.62 1.77
C ILE A 410 27.92 11.97 2.09
N GLN A 411 26.73 11.93 2.68
CA GLN A 411 25.87 13.11 2.88
C GLN A 411 25.35 13.23 4.31
N ASP A 412 25.19 12.10 5.03
CA ASP A 412 24.66 12.15 6.40
C ASP A 412 25.76 12.50 7.43
N SER A 413 27.00 12.04 7.23
CA SER A 413 28.12 12.34 8.14
C SER A 413 29.51 12.16 7.51
N ASN A 414 30.47 12.93 8.03
CA ASN A 414 31.90 12.76 7.73
C ASN A 414 32.53 11.54 8.45
N SER A 415 31.86 10.93 9.44
CA SER A 415 32.31 9.67 10.05
C SER A 415 32.28 8.51 9.06
N SER A 416 31.31 8.49 8.14
CA SER A 416 31.14 7.47 7.11
C SER A 416 32.39 7.20 6.28
N GLN A 417 33.26 8.19 6.05
CA GLN A 417 34.52 8.02 5.31
C GLN A 417 35.50 7.04 5.99
N TYR A 418 35.40 6.85 7.31
CA TYR A 418 36.22 5.89 8.07
C TYR A 418 35.57 4.51 8.17
N HIS A 419 34.23 4.46 8.15
CA HIS A 419 33.45 3.22 8.28
C HIS A 419 33.33 2.45 6.96
N LEU A 420 33.16 3.15 5.82
CA LEU A 420 33.07 2.49 4.50
C LEU A 420 34.32 1.62 4.19
N PRO A 421 35.57 2.13 4.25
CA PRO A 421 36.76 1.34 3.91
C PRO A 421 37.09 0.21 4.89
N ARG A 422 36.47 0.20 6.08
CA ARG A 422 36.59 -0.86 7.08
C ARG A 422 35.51 -1.94 6.93
N GLU A 423 34.48 -1.67 6.13
CA GLU A 423 33.23 -2.44 6.05
C GLU A 423 32.62 -2.78 7.42
N ASP A 424 32.85 -1.90 8.41
CA ASP A 424 32.35 -2.10 9.77
C ASP A 424 30.84 -1.83 9.85
N ARG A 425 30.20 -2.44 10.87
CA ARG A 425 28.74 -2.38 11.03
C ARG A 425 28.31 -1.26 12.00
N LEU A 426 29.09 -0.19 12.10
CA LEU A 426 28.75 0.98 12.91
C LEU A 426 27.91 1.97 12.12
N GLU A 427 27.15 2.79 12.86
CA GLU A 427 26.34 3.90 12.34
C GLU A 427 25.49 3.52 11.11
N LEU A 428 24.84 2.33 11.13
CA LEU A 428 24.12 1.79 9.96
C LEU A 428 22.90 2.63 9.51
N HIS A 429 22.52 3.63 10.30
CA HIS A 429 21.51 4.64 9.96
C HIS A 429 22.07 5.84 9.17
N LEU A 430 23.40 5.94 9.01
CA LEU A 430 24.10 6.94 8.21
C LEU A 430 24.67 6.29 6.94
N ASP A 431 24.48 6.98 5.81
CA ASP A 431 24.96 6.68 4.45
C ASP A 431 24.71 5.22 4.03
N SER A 432 23.59 4.64 4.47
CA SER A 432 23.25 3.21 4.30
C SER A 432 23.28 2.74 2.84
N ILE A 433 22.83 3.60 1.92
CA ILE A 433 22.86 3.36 0.47
C ILE A 433 24.30 3.34 -0.07
N ALA A 434 25.17 4.23 0.43
CA ALA A 434 26.59 4.24 0.05
C ALA A 434 27.32 3.02 0.64
N LYS A 435 27.01 2.60 1.87
CA LYS A 435 27.53 1.37 2.50
C LYS A 435 27.17 0.11 1.69
N ILE A 436 25.92 -0.01 1.23
CA ILE A 436 25.50 -1.10 0.30
C ILE A 436 26.25 -1.01 -1.03
N SER A 437 26.37 0.20 -1.58
CA SER A 437 26.95 0.40 -2.91
C SER A 437 28.46 0.14 -2.93
N TRP A 438 29.18 0.56 -1.89
CA TRP A 438 30.59 0.22 -1.65
C TRP A 438 30.81 -1.29 -1.75
N ILE A 439 30.07 -2.09 -0.98
CA ILE A 439 30.25 -3.55 -0.92
C ILE A 439 30.05 -4.19 -2.31
N ASN A 440 29.01 -3.78 -3.04
CA ASN A 440 28.75 -4.30 -4.40
C ASN A 440 29.83 -3.87 -5.41
N VAL A 441 30.36 -2.64 -5.32
CA VAL A 441 31.46 -2.15 -6.18
C VAL A 441 32.79 -2.84 -5.84
N HIS A 442 33.08 -3.05 -4.55
CA HIS A 442 34.26 -3.76 -4.10
C HIS A 442 34.26 -5.23 -4.56
N ILE A 443 33.10 -5.91 -4.49
CA ILE A 443 32.93 -7.25 -5.07
C ILE A 443 33.10 -7.22 -6.60
N ALA A 444 32.59 -6.22 -7.31
CA ALA A 444 32.80 -6.08 -8.76
C ALA A 444 34.28 -5.90 -9.11
N PHE A 445 35.05 -5.16 -8.31
CA PHE A 445 36.51 -5.03 -8.48
C PHE A 445 37.24 -6.35 -8.23
N GLN A 446 36.86 -7.11 -7.19
CA GLN A 446 37.39 -8.46 -6.94
C GLN A 446 37.09 -9.40 -8.13
N MET A 447 35.86 -9.36 -8.66
CA MET A 447 35.45 -10.15 -9.84
C MET A 447 36.20 -9.77 -11.12
N LEU A 448 36.73 -8.55 -11.23
CA LEU A 448 37.55 -8.08 -12.35
C LEU A 448 39.06 -8.18 -12.09
N ASN A 449 39.49 -8.60 -10.89
CA ASN A 449 40.88 -8.50 -10.42
C ASN A 449 41.45 -7.08 -10.62
N ALA A 450 40.69 -6.08 -10.16
CA ALA A 450 41.07 -4.67 -10.15
C ALA A 450 41.65 -4.26 -8.78
N THR A 451 42.63 -3.35 -8.77
CA THR A 451 43.12 -2.78 -7.50
C THR A 451 42.17 -1.66 -7.04
N PRO A 452 41.56 -1.73 -5.84
CA PRO A 452 40.64 -0.69 -5.37
C PRO A 452 41.37 0.62 -5.04
N ARG A 453 40.95 1.72 -5.68
CA ARG A 453 41.14 3.09 -5.21
C ARG A 453 39.78 3.72 -4.92
N TYR A 454 39.74 4.69 -4.01
CA TYR A 454 38.49 5.36 -3.63
C TYR A 454 38.70 6.84 -3.31
N ILE A 455 37.68 7.64 -3.59
CA ILE A 455 37.56 9.04 -3.16
C ILE A 455 36.16 9.28 -2.58
N PHE A 456 36.01 10.32 -1.75
CA PHE A 456 34.74 10.73 -1.16
C PHE A 456 34.29 12.10 -1.70
N SER A 457 32.97 12.28 -1.85
CA SER A 457 32.36 13.46 -2.45
C SER A 457 31.01 13.74 -1.75
N HIS A 458 30.70 14.98 -1.39
CA HIS A 458 29.47 15.29 -0.63
C HIS A 458 28.20 15.44 -1.50
N ARG A 459 28.35 15.33 -2.82
CA ARG A 459 27.26 15.56 -3.80
C ARG A 459 27.35 14.55 -4.92
N TRP A 460 26.21 14.01 -5.36
CA TRP A 460 26.17 13.21 -6.61
C TRP A 460 26.68 14.03 -7.79
N GLY A 461 26.22 15.27 -7.93
CA GLY A 461 26.73 16.20 -8.92
C GLY A 461 25.62 16.90 -9.69
N TYR A 462 25.67 18.22 -9.65
CA TYR A 462 24.65 19.13 -10.15
C TYR A 462 25.35 20.23 -10.93
N LYS A 463 24.69 20.81 -11.94
CA LYS A 463 25.27 21.94 -12.66
C LYS A 463 25.12 23.22 -11.86
N ARG A 464 26.22 23.95 -11.69
CA ARG A 464 26.21 25.35 -11.21
C ARG A 464 26.98 26.18 -12.24
N ASN A 465 26.31 27.17 -12.81
CA ASN A 465 26.86 28.03 -13.87
C ASN A 465 27.46 27.22 -15.04
N GLY A 466 26.78 26.14 -15.45
CA GLY A 466 27.20 25.23 -16.52
C GLY A 466 28.21 24.15 -16.12
N GLN A 467 29.05 24.38 -15.11
CA GLN A 467 30.03 23.41 -14.62
C GLN A 467 29.40 22.34 -13.72
N TRP A 468 29.91 21.11 -13.79
CA TRP A 468 29.51 20.02 -12.90
C TRP A 468 30.15 20.13 -11.52
N SER A 469 29.46 19.66 -10.48
CA SER A 469 29.99 19.48 -9.12
C SER A 469 30.12 18.00 -8.74
N GLY A 470 30.82 17.73 -7.63
CA GLY A 470 30.80 16.42 -6.95
C GLY A 470 31.20 15.24 -7.83
N MET A 471 30.62 14.06 -7.54
CA MET A 471 30.96 12.80 -8.19
C MET A 471 30.81 12.81 -9.73
N ILE A 472 29.80 13.47 -10.30
CA ILE A 472 29.71 13.63 -11.78
C ILE A 472 30.89 14.47 -12.32
N ASN A 473 31.38 15.47 -11.59
CA ASN A 473 32.59 16.18 -11.98
C ASN A 473 33.85 15.31 -11.83
N ASP A 474 33.91 14.47 -10.80
CA ASP A 474 35.03 13.52 -10.60
C ASP A 474 35.16 12.54 -11.77
N LEU A 475 34.02 12.08 -12.31
CA LEU A 475 33.95 11.27 -13.54
C LEU A 475 34.24 12.10 -14.80
N ASN A 476 33.75 13.34 -14.90
CA ASN A 476 33.99 14.22 -16.04
C ASN A 476 35.47 14.65 -16.18
N THR A 477 36.20 14.69 -15.07
CA THR A 477 37.60 15.13 -15.01
C THR A 477 38.60 13.97 -14.94
N GLY A 478 38.14 12.71 -15.00
CA GLY A 478 39.00 11.53 -14.92
C GLY A 478 39.64 11.31 -13.54
N ARG A 479 39.09 11.91 -12.47
CA ARG A 479 39.51 11.64 -11.07
C ARG A 479 38.92 10.35 -10.51
N ALA A 480 37.87 9.84 -11.14
CA ALA A 480 37.27 8.54 -10.85
C ALA A 480 36.84 7.85 -12.16
N ASP A 481 36.78 6.51 -12.13
CA ASP A 481 36.35 5.67 -13.25
C ASP A 481 34.83 5.40 -13.19
N LEU A 482 34.33 5.21 -11.96
CA LEU A 482 32.92 5.03 -11.65
C LEU A 482 32.54 5.69 -10.31
N GLY A 483 31.26 6.04 -10.17
CA GLY A 483 30.65 6.45 -8.91
C GLY A 483 29.82 5.32 -8.32
N THR A 484 29.73 5.23 -6.99
CA THR A 484 29.06 4.09 -6.34
C THR A 484 27.54 4.10 -6.46
N ASN A 485 26.90 5.28 -6.38
CA ASN A 485 25.44 5.39 -6.41
C ASN A 485 25.00 6.78 -6.86
N CYS A 486 24.12 6.84 -7.86
CA CYS A 486 23.51 8.07 -8.36
C CYS A 486 22.07 7.80 -8.82
N VAL A 487 21.12 8.64 -8.41
CA VAL A 487 19.81 8.69 -9.06
C VAL A 487 19.99 9.12 -10.53
N ALA A 488 19.37 8.36 -11.44
CA ALA A 488 19.45 8.62 -12.88
C ALA A 488 18.83 9.98 -13.26
N ASN A 489 19.51 10.75 -14.11
CA ASN A 489 19.04 12.04 -14.60
C ASN A 489 19.50 12.23 -16.06
N SER A 490 18.60 12.73 -16.92
CA SER A 490 18.86 12.93 -18.35
C SER A 490 20.04 13.87 -18.63
N GLU A 491 20.24 14.93 -17.84
CA GLU A 491 21.38 15.83 -18.02
C GLU A 491 22.73 15.12 -17.82
N ARG A 492 22.78 14.15 -16.89
CA ARG A 492 24.00 13.41 -16.56
C ARG A 492 24.40 12.43 -17.68
N LEU A 493 23.47 12.01 -18.55
CA LEU A 493 23.73 11.17 -19.73
C LEU A 493 24.65 11.82 -20.79
N SER A 494 24.98 13.10 -20.63
CA SER A 494 26.04 13.77 -21.39
C SER A 494 27.45 13.32 -20.99
N VAL A 495 27.66 12.93 -19.72
CA VAL A 495 28.97 12.59 -19.13
C VAL A 495 29.07 11.11 -18.73
N VAL A 496 28.01 10.53 -18.19
CA VAL A 496 28.02 9.17 -17.61
C VAL A 496 27.04 8.25 -18.32
N ALA A 497 27.37 6.96 -18.33
CA ALA A 497 26.46 5.88 -18.62
C ALA A 497 26.16 5.12 -17.31
N TYR A 498 24.91 4.77 -17.08
CA TYR A 498 24.49 3.97 -15.93
C TYR A 498 24.63 2.47 -16.27
N THR A 499 25.05 1.65 -15.31
CA THR A 499 25.23 0.19 -15.52
C THR A 499 24.13 -0.64 -14.89
N ASP A 500 23.99 -0.61 -13.55
CA ASP A 500 22.94 -1.36 -12.85
C ASP A 500 22.51 -0.70 -11.52
N SER A 501 21.34 -1.11 -11.01
CA SER A 501 20.81 -0.74 -9.69
C SER A 501 21.32 -1.73 -8.64
N ILE A 502 22.12 -1.27 -7.68
CA ILE A 502 22.76 -2.12 -6.65
C ILE A 502 22.17 -2.00 -5.25
N ALA A 503 21.51 -0.88 -4.92
CA ALA A 503 20.75 -0.68 -3.67
C ALA A 503 19.28 -0.32 -4.00
N LYS A 504 18.37 -0.30 -3.02
CA LYS A 504 17.01 0.24 -3.22
C LYS A 504 16.86 1.62 -2.59
N PHE A 505 16.26 2.57 -3.28
CA PHE A 505 16.19 3.97 -2.80
C PHE A 505 14.74 4.38 -2.49
N LYS A 506 14.35 4.24 -1.22
CA LYS A 506 12.98 4.52 -0.74
C LYS A 506 12.90 5.85 0.00
N VAL A 507 12.70 6.93 -0.75
CA VAL A 507 12.46 8.26 -0.16
C VAL A 507 10.96 8.49 0.03
N LYS A 508 10.53 8.61 1.29
CA LYS A 508 9.13 8.69 1.69
C LYS A 508 8.91 9.83 2.68
N PHE A 509 7.67 10.32 2.75
CA PHE A 509 7.19 11.00 3.95
C PHE A 509 6.82 9.93 4.99
N ILE A 510 7.33 10.07 6.21
CA ILE A 510 6.99 9.19 7.33
C ILE A 510 6.48 10.04 8.50
N PHE A 511 5.36 9.62 9.09
CA PHE A 511 4.67 10.33 10.16
C PHE A 511 3.85 9.38 11.05
N ARG A 512 3.50 9.83 12.26
CA ARG A 512 2.41 9.24 13.05
C ARG A 512 1.07 9.84 12.60
N GLN A 513 0.05 9.01 12.40
CA GLN A 513 -1.29 9.48 12.01
C GLN A 513 -1.85 10.52 13.02
N PRO A 514 -2.39 11.66 12.56
CA PRO A 514 -2.98 12.66 13.44
C PRO A 514 -4.34 12.16 14.00
N PRO A 515 -4.64 12.34 15.31
CA PRO A 515 -5.89 11.88 15.91
C PRO A 515 -7.15 12.28 15.12
N LEU A 516 -8.14 11.40 15.07
CA LEU A 516 -9.30 11.57 14.16
C LEU A 516 -10.08 12.89 14.39
N SER A 517 -10.14 13.37 15.64
CA SER A 517 -10.72 14.67 16.03
C SER A 517 -10.00 15.90 15.46
N TYR A 518 -8.77 15.76 14.98
CA TYR A 518 -8.02 16.83 14.30
C TYR A 518 -8.44 17.00 12.83
N VAL A 519 -8.98 15.94 12.22
CA VAL A 519 -9.24 15.87 10.78
C VAL A 519 -10.74 15.87 10.46
N ALA A 520 -11.57 15.23 11.29
CA ALA A 520 -13.01 15.09 11.07
C ALA A 520 -13.82 15.30 12.36
N ASN A 521 -15.12 15.60 12.22
CA ASN A 521 -16.03 15.65 13.37
C ASN A 521 -16.38 14.23 13.82
N ILE A 522 -15.82 13.82 14.97
CA ILE A 522 -16.03 12.52 15.60
C ILE A 522 -17.53 12.20 15.80
N PHE A 523 -18.38 13.20 16.04
CA PHE A 523 -19.80 12.98 16.38
C PHE A 523 -20.71 12.66 15.17
N THR A 524 -20.28 12.96 13.94
CA THR A 524 -21.08 12.67 12.73
C THR A 524 -20.72 11.34 12.06
N LEU A 525 -19.52 10.81 12.31
CA LEU A 525 -19.02 9.53 11.76
C LEU A 525 -19.73 8.23 12.23
N PRO A 526 -20.36 8.13 13.42
CA PRO A 526 -20.95 6.87 13.91
C PRO A 526 -22.01 6.22 13.03
N PHE A 527 -22.66 7.02 12.17
CA PHE A 527 -23.71 6.60 11.25
C PHE A 527 -23.42 7.14 9.84
N SER A 528 -23.79 6.35 8.82
CA SER A 528 -23.74 6.80 7.42
C SER A 528 -24.82 7.86 7.15
N VAL A 529 -24.65 8.64 6.08
CA VAL A 529 -25.60 9.72 5.69
C VAL A 529 -27.02 9.18 5.53
N ASN A 530 -27.19 7.98 4.95
CA ASN A 530 -28.48 7.34 4.79
C ASN A 530 -29.14 7.01 6.14
N VAL A 531 -28.35 6.55 7.13
CA VAL A 531 -28.85 6.30 8.48
C VAL A 531 -29.23 7.62 9.17
N TRP A 532 -28.43 8.68 9.04
CA TRP A 532 -28.81 10.01 9.56
C TRP A 532 -30.13 10.53 8.97
N ILE A 533 -30.34 10.37 7.66
CA ILE A 533 -31.61 10.70 7.00
C ILE A 533 -32.76 9.83 7.55
N SER A 534 -32.54 8.52 7.73
CA SER A 534 -33.54 7.62 8.34
C SER A 534 -33.86 7.97 9.78
N VAL A 535 -32.90 8.46 10.57
CA VAL A 535 -33.13 8.94 11.96
C VAL A 535 -34.00 10.20 11.94
N ILE A 536 -33.67 11.19 11.10
CA ILE A 536 -34.48 12.42 10.96
C ILE A 536 -35.90 12.08 10.51
N LEU A 537 -36.04 11.20 9.52
CA LEU A 537 -37.34 10.73 9.03
C LEU A 537 -38.12 9.97 10.11
N SER A 538 -37.46 9.12 10.89
CA SER A 538 -38.06 8.41 12.03
C SER A 538 -38.55 9.37 13.10
N ILE A 539 -37.78 10.42 13.44
CA ILE A 539 -38.21 11.46 14.40
C ILE A 539 -39.45 12.19 13.88
N ILE A 540 -39.47 12.58 12.59
CA ILE A 540 -40.62 13.26 11.98
C ILE A 540 -41.86 12.34 11.98
N ILE A 541 -41.72 11.08 11.60
CA ILE A 541 -42.82 10.10 11.62
C ILE A 541 -43.33 9.89 13.05
N SER A 542 -42.45 9.61 14.02
CA SER A 542 -42.82 9.45 15.43
C SER A 542 -43.52 10.68 16.00
N THR A 543 -43.08 11.89 15.60
CA THR A 543 -43.70 13.15 16.05
C THR A 543 -45.09 13.30 15.45
N PHE A 544 -45.25 12.97 14.17
CA PHE A 544 -46.53 13.01 13.47
C PHE A 544 -47.53 11.97 13.99
N THR A 545 -47.09 10.74 14.30
CA THR A 545 -47.98 9.71 14.88
C THR A 545 -48.37 10.04 16.31
N ILE A 546 -47.45 10.56 17.14
CA ILE A 546 -47.77 11.09 18.49
C ILE A 546 -48.73 12.28 18.41
N TYR A 547 -48.52 13.22 17.48
CA TYR A 547 -49.43 14.35 17.25
C TYR A 547 -50.83 13.88 16.82
N LEU A 548 -50.93 12.93 15.88
CA LEU A 548 -52.21 12.36 15.47
C LEU A 548 -52.92 11.65 16.63
N ALA A 549 -52.20 10.82 17.40
CA ALA A 549 -52.77 10.12 18.54
C ALA A 549 -53.21 11.09 19.66
N SER A 550 -52.39 12.09 19.99
CA SER A 550 -52.72 13.13 20.98
C SER A 550 -53.93 13.94 20.53
N LYS A 551 -54.00 14.36 19.26
CA LYS A 551 -55.13 15.10 18.70
C LYS A 551 -56.42 14.27 18.67
N TRP A 552 -56.32 12.96 18.42
CA TRP A 552 -57.44 12.03 18.48
C TRP A 552 -57.90 11.75 19.92
N GLU A 553 -56.97 11.61 20.89
CA GLU A 553 -57.31 11.52 22.32
C GLU A 553 -57.97 12.81 22.83
N ALA A 554 -57.41 13.98 22.53
CA ALA A 554 -57.97 15.27 22.91
C ALA A 554 -59.39 15.48 22.33
N PHE A 555 -59.61 15.14 21.05
CA PHE A 555 -60.94 15.21 20.42
C PHE A 555 -61.96 14.23 21.02
N ARG A 556 -61.51 13.10 21.59
CA ARG A 556 -62.38 12.05 22.17
C ARG A 556 -62.68 12.20 23.66
N ILE A 557 -61.85 12.94 24.40
CA ILE A 557 -61.84 12.92 25.88
C ILE A 557 -61.88 14.34 26.48
N GLY A 558 -61.39 15.35 25.76
CA GLY A 558 -60.99 16.63 26.34
C GLY A 558 -59.54 16.60 26.85
N THR A 559 -59.03 17.77 27.22
CA THR A 559 -57.68 17.97 27.77
C THR A 559 -57.69 18.00 29.31
N ASP A 560 -56.55 17.65 29.90
CA ASP A 560 -56.32 17.51 31.34
C ASP A 560 -54.83 17.74 31.61
N GLN A 561 -54.45 18.29 32.77
CA GLN A 561 -53.12 18.87 33.00
C GLN A 561 -51.93 17.90 32.88
N MET A 562 -52.17 16.59 32.93
CA MET A 562 -51.15 15.53 32.73
C MET A 562 -51.16 14.88 31.33
N GLN A 563 -52.04 15.33 30.44
CA GLN A 563 -52.24 14.78 29.09
C GLN A 563 -51.61 15.70 28.04
N LEU A 564 -51.25 15.17 26.86
CA LEU A 564 -50.78 16.02 25.75
C LEU A 564 -51.95 16.83 25.16
N ASP A 565 -51.80 18.14 25.07
CA ASP A 565 -52.87 19.10 24.70
C ASP A 565 -53.21 19.14 23.20
N GLY A 566 -52.79 18.14 22.41
CA GLY A 566 -52.98 18.10 20.95
C GLY A 566 -52.06 19.04 20.17
N GLY A 567 -51.20 19.80 20.83
CA GLY A 567 -50.20 20.68 20.22
C GLY A 567 -49.03 19.91 19.60
N ILE A 568 -48.57 20.35 18.43
CA ILE A 568 -47.41 19.74 17.76
C ILE A 568 -46.09 19.96 18.52
N GLY A 569 -46.00 21.05 19.30
CA GLY A 569 -44.87 21.32 20.20
C GLY A 569 -44.68 20.26 21.28
N ASP A 570 -45.76 19.89 21.99
CA ASP A 570 -45.73 18.82 22.99
C ASP A 570 -45.34 17.46 22.38
N ALA A 571 -45.88 17.16 21.19
CA ALA A 571 -45.54 15.93 20.46
C ALA A 571 -44.06 15.89 20.04
N MET A 572 -43.50 17.04 19.61
CA MET A 572 -42.09 17.20 19.25
C MET A 572 -41.17 17.18 20.48
N LEU A 573 -41.62 17.73 21.62
CA LEU A 573 -40.89 17.66 22.88
C LEU A 573 -40.81 16.22 23.40
N LEU A 574 -41.90 15.45 23.29
CA LEU A 574 -41.92 14.04 23.68
C LEU A 574 -41.03 13.15 22.79
N THR A 575 -40.92 13.42 21.48
CA THR A 575 -39.98 12.69 20.61
C THR A 575 -38.53 13.14 20.77
N LEU A 576 -38.27 14.41 21.05
CA LEU A 576 -36.92 14.88 21.40
C LEU A 576 -36.47 14.33 22.76
N SER A 577 -37.37 14.22 23.74
CA SER A 577 -37.05 13.56 25.02
C SER A 577 -36.78 12.07 24.80
N ALA A 578 -37.58 11.38 23.97
CA ALA A 578 -37.34 9.99 23.58
C ALA A 578 -35.96 9.77 22.92
N LEU A 579 -35.54 10.67 22.02
CA LEU A 579 -34.23 10.64 21.38
C LEU A 579 -33.08 10.90 22.37
N GLY A 580 -33.29 11.84 23.30
CA GLY A 580 -32.32 12.20 24.34
C GLY A 580 -32.29 11.26 25.55
N GLN A 581 -33.10 10.19 25.55
CA GLN A 581 -33.36 9.30 26.70
C GLN A 581 -33.89 10.02 27.96
N GLN A 582 -34.58 11.16 27.78
CA GLN A 582 -35.18 11.94 28.86
C GLN A 582 -36.68 11.62 28.97
N GLY A 583 -37.17 11.50 30.21
CA GLY A 583 -38.60 11.39 30.49
C GLY A 583 -39.32 12.72 30.23
N CYS A 584 -40.62 12.65 29.93
CA CYS A 584 -41.49 13.82 29.80
C CYS A 584 -42.60 13.76 30.86
N SER A 585 -43.13 14.91 31.29
CA SER A 585 -44.17 14.97 32.33
C SER A 585 -45.60 14.82 31.82
N LYS A 586 -45.81 14.79 30.49
CA LYS A 586 -47.11 14.56 29.84
C LYS A 586 -47.08 13.23 29.09
N GLU A 587 -48.10 12.39 29.27
CA GLU A 587 -48.20 11.06 28.65
C GLU A 587 -49.58 10.80 27.98
N PRO A 588 -49.64 9.96 26.93
CA PRO A 588 -50.90 9.50 26.37
C PRO A 588 -51.62 8.53 27.33
N LYS A 589 -52.97 8.57 27.34
CA LYS A 589 -53.78 7.76 28.25
C LYS A 589 -54.42 6.53 27.61
N LYS A 590 -54.59 6.47 26.28
CA LYS A 590 -55.13 5.25 25.63
C LYS A 590 -54.04 4.21 25.38
N LEU A 591 -54.48 2.95 25.33
CA LEU A 591 -53.62 1.79 25.08
C LEU A 591 -52.81 1.93 23.77
N ALA A 592 -53.42 2.42 22.69
CA ALA A 592 -52.74 2.66 21.42
C ALA A 592 -51.60 3.69 21.54
N GLY A 593 -51.85 4.82 22.21
CA GLY A 593 -50.83 5.84 22.46
C GLY A 593 -49.69 5.34 23.34
N ARG A 594 -50.00 4.54 24.37
CA ARG A 594 -49.00 3.93 25.27
C ARG A 594 -48.16 2.84 24.61
N ILE A 595 -48.78 1.96 23.80
CA ILE A 595 -48.06 0.95 23.00
C ILE A 595 -47.13 1.63 22.01
N MET A 596 -47.61 2.67 21.30
CA MET A 596 -46.80 3.46 20.38
C MET A 596 -45.63 4.16 21.09
N LEU A 597 -45.86 4.76 22.27
CA LEU A 597 -44.81 5.42 23.04
C LEU A 597 -43.74 4.43 23.52
N TRP A 598 -44.14 3.25 24.03
CA TRP A 598 -43.22 2.18 24.42
C TRP A 598 -42.37 1.69 23.23
N ILE A 599 -42.98 1.52 22.05
CA ILE A 599 -42.28 1.20 20.80
C ILE A 599 -41.26 2.29 20.43
N ILE A 600 -41.66 3.56 20.45
CA ILE A 600 -40.80 4.69 20.08
C ILE A 600 -39.61 4.82 21.05
N PHE A 601 -39.85 4.65 22.35
CA PHE A 601 -38.78 4.62 23.35
C PHE A 601 -37.83 3.43 23.16
N ALA A 602 -38.33 2.21 22.96
CA ALA A 602 -37.48 1.03 22.74
C ALA A 602 -36.64 1.16 21.46
N ALA A 603 -37.22 1.69 20.39
CA ALA A 603 -36.56 1.98 19.12
C ALA A 603 -35.43 3.03 19.25
N LEU A 604 -35.74 4.19 19.82
CA LEU A 604 -34.77 5.28 19.96
C LEU A 604 -33.70 4.95 21.02
N MET A 605 -34.01 4.16 22.05
CA MET A 605 -33.03 3.61 22.97
C MET A 605 -32.04 2.66 22.27
N ALA A 606 -32.51 1.78 21.38
CA ALA A 606 -31.62 0.91 20.59
C ALA A 606 -30.74 1.71 19.60
N LEU A 607 -31.29 2.76 18.99
CA LEU A 607 -30.52 3.68 18.15
C LEU A 607 -29.43 4.42 18.95
N TYR A 608 -29.76 4.91 20.14
CA TYR A 608 -28.79 5.54 21.04
C TYR A 608 -27.72 4.56 21.53
N ALA A 609 -28.08 3.29 21.81
CA ALA A 609 -27.14 2.24 22.17
C ALA A 609 -26.08 2.04 21.08
N ALA A 610 -26.52 1.98 19.82
CA ALA A 610 -25.62 1.86 18.67
C ALA A 610 -24.75 3.12 18.49
N TYR A 611 -25.34 4.32 18.60
CA TYR A 611 -24.61 5.59 18.46
C TYR A 611 -23.50 5.75 19.52
N SER A 612 -23.86 5.56 20.78
CA SER A 612 -22.95 5.73 21.93
C SER A 612 -21.79 4.74 21.88
N ALA A 613 -22.07 3.45 21.68
CA ALA A 613 -21.03 2.42 21.56
C ALA A 613 -20.16 2.60 20.29
N ASN A 614 -20.72 3.11 19.19
CA ASN A 614 -19.93 3.51 18.02
C ASN A 614 -18.95 4.65 18.31
N ILE A 615 -19.36 5.67 19.07
CA ILE A 615 -18.46 6.75 19.51
C ILE A 615 -17.33 6.21 20.40
N VAL A 616 -17.64 5.32 21.35
CA VAL A 616 -16.62 4.72 22.25
C VAL A 616 -15.54 4.00 21.44
N VAL A 617 -15.92 3.17 20.46
CA VAL A 617 -14.96 2.51 19.56
C VAL A 617 -14.21 3.51 18.69
N LEU A 618 -14.88 4.54 18.15
CA LEU A 618 -14.26 5.54 17.26
C LEU A 618 -13.28 6.49 17.99
N LEU A 619 -13.45 6.69 19.31
CA LEU A 619 -12.50 7.39 20.18
C LEU A 619 -11.26 6.54 20.52
N GLN A 620 -11.40 5.21 20.48
CA GLN A 620 -10.31 4.25 20.72
C GLN A 620 -9.58 3.84 19.43
N ALA A 621 -10.25 3.97 18.28
CA ALA A 621 -9.71 3.58 16.98
C ALA A 621 -8.53 4.48 16.54
N PRO A 622 -7.46 3.91 15.97
CA PRO A 622 -6.39 4.66 15.34
C PRO A 622 -6.87 5.28 14.03
N SER A 623 -6.55 6.55 13.85
CA SER A 623 -6.87 7.37 12.68
C SER A 623 -6.20 6.85 11.41
N ASN A 624 -6.99 6.59 10.36
CA ASN A 624 -6.51 6.18 9.02
C ASN A 624 -6.61 7.31 7.97
N SER A 625 -6.70 8.57 8.42
CA SER A 625 -7.14 9.73 7.64
C SER A 625 -6.20 10.20 6.52
N ILE A 626 -4.91 9.90 6.60
CA ILE A 626 -3.92 10.32 5.59
C ILE A 626 -3.15 9.10 5.10
N ARG A 627 -3.27 8.80 3.79
CA ARG A 627 -2.57 7.70 3.11
C ARG A 627 -2.04 8.09 1.73
N THR A 628 -2.62 9.07 1.05
CA THR A 628 -2.12 9.58 -0.24
C THR A 628 -1.28 10.83 -0.08
N LEU A 629 -0.41 11.10 -1.06
CA LEU A 629 0.42 12.31 -1.08
C LEU A 629 -0.45 13.58 -1.09
N GLU A 630 -1.55 13.58 -1.83
CA GLU A 630 -2.52 14.68 -1.89
C GLU A 630 -3.20 14.95 -0.54
N GLN A 631 -3.65 13.90 0.17
CA GLN A 631 -4.19 14.03 1.52
C GLN A 631 -3.17 14.66 2.47
N LEU A 632 -1.88 14.29 2.34
CA LEU A 632 -0.80 14.88 3.13
C LEU A 632 -0.57 16.36 2.78
N VAL A 633 -0.61 16.75 1.50
CA VAL A 633 -0.52 18.17 1.07
C VAL A 633 -1.65 19.00 1.66
N ASN A 634 -2.88 18.51 1.55
CA ASN A 634 -4.08 19.22 1.99
C ASN A 634 -4.28 19.18 3.52
N SER A 635 -3.49 18.35 4.23
CA SER A 635 -3.51 18.29 5.69
C SER A 635 -2.97 19.56 6.37
N LYS A 636 -3.33 19.70 7.65
CA LYS A 636 -2.78 20.70 8.58
C LYS A 636 -1.49 20.22 9.29
N MET A 637 -0.82 19.19 8.79
CA MET A 637 0.46 18.72 9.36
C MET A 637 1.62 19.61 8.90
N THR A 638 2.65 19.68 9.74
CA THR A 638 3.93 20.29 9.36
C THR A 638 4.66 19.33 8.42
N LEU A 639 5.02 19.79 7.22
CA LEU A 639 5.82 19.01 6.27
C LEU A 639 7.27 19.48 6.36
N ALA A 640 8.20 18.54 6.44
CA ALA A 640 9.62 18.80 6.62
C ALA A 640 10.49 17.77 5.88
N ALA A 641 11.78 18.05 5.73
CA ALA A 641 12.73 17.14 5.10
C ALA A 641 14.02 16.96 5.91
N LEU A 642 14.72 15.85 5.68
CA LEU A 642 16.09 15.66 6.17
C LEU A 642 17.00 16.74 5.56
N GLU A 643 17.83 17.38 6.38
CA GLU A 643 18.86 18.34 5.99
C GLU A 643 20.03 17.62 5.30
N VAL A 644 19.87 17.34 4.00
CA VAL A 644 20.84 16.70 3.12
C VAL A 644 20.75 17.26 1.71
N ASP A 645 21.90 17.41 1.05
CA ASP A 645 22.02 18.07 -0.26
C ASP A 645 21.07 17.51 -1.33
N TYR A 646 20.85 16.19 -1.34
CA TYR A 646 19.95 15.59 -2.34
C TYR A 646 18.50 16.06 -2.18
N ASN A 647 18.00 16.32 -0.96
CA ASN A 647 16.62 16.76 -0.72
C ASN A 647 16.37 18.15 -1.31
N HIS A 648 17.31 19.08 -1.13
CA HIS A 648 17.26 20.43 -1.71
C HIS A 648 17.10 20.39 -3.23
N PHE A 649 17.90 19.57 -3.92
CA PHE A 649 17.80 19.41 -5.37
C PHE A 649 16.55 18.61 -5.82
N VAL A 650 16.19 17.53 -5.11
CA VAL A 650 15.07 16.66 -5.50
C VAL A 650 13.71 17.33 -5.30
N LEU A 651 13.49 18.05 -4.20
CA LEU A 651 12.23 18.76 -3.94
C LEU A 651 12.03 19.90 -4.94
N LYS A 652 13.09 20.65 -5.23
CA LYS A 652 13.09 21.80 -6.16
C LYS A 652 12.93 21.43 -7.64
N ALA A 653 13.32 20.21 -8.03
CA ALA A 653 13.23 19.73 -9.41
C ALA A 653 11.83 19.26 -9.84
N GLN A 654 10.84 19.22 -8.94
CA GLN A 654 9.53 18.66 -9.22
C GLN A 654 8.65 19.61 -10.06
N LYS A 655 8.08 19.08 -11.15
CA LYS A 655 7.15 19.80 -12.04
C LYS A 655 5.68 19.53 -11.78
N ASP A 656 5.38 18.48 -11.01
CA ASP A 656 4.01 18.09 -10.65
C ASP A 656 3.39 19.10 -9.65
N PRO A 657 2.16 19.60 -9.87
CA PRO A 657 1.53 20.60 -9.00
C PRO A 657 1.33 20.13 -7.55
N ILE A 658 1.18 18.83 -7.29
CA ILE A 658 1.04 18.31 -5.91
C ILE A 658 2.39 18.40 -5.19
N ARG A 659 3.46 17.90 -5.82
CA ARG A 659 4.83 17.98 -5.28
C ARG A 659 5.36 19.42 -5.20
N LEU A 660 4.97 20.31 -6.10
CA LEU A 660 5.33 21.73 -6.03
C LEU A 660 4.68 22.43 -4.81
N LYS A 661 3.44 22.07 -4.46
CA LYS A 661 2.80 22.52 -3.20
C LYS A 661 3.52 21.99 -1.95
N ILE A 662 4.06 20.78 -1.99
CA ILE A 662 4.91 20.23 -0.91
C ILE A 662 6.20 21.02 -0.80
N TYR A 663 6.91 21.25 -1.91
CA TYR A 663 8.14 22.02 -1.92
C TYR A 663 7.93 23.41 -1.31
N LYS A 664 6.89 24.14 -1.74
CA LYS A 664 6.51 25.45 -1.15
C LYS A 664 5.99 25.42 0.29
N LYS A 665 5.65 24.23 0.84
CA LYS A 665 5.37 24.06 2.28
C LYS A 665 6.64 23.82 3.11
N ILE A 666 7.69 23.24 2.52
CA ILE A 666 8.97 22.96 3.19
C ILE A 666 9.94 24.14 3.06
N GLU A 667 10.07 24.71 1.85
CA GLU A 667 10.84 25.93 1.57
C GLU A 667 9.87 27.01 1.03
N PRO A 668 9.18 27.74 1.93
CA PRO A 668 8.26 28.81 1.52
C PRO A 668 9.02 30.05 1.03
N ASP A 669 8.49 30.74 0.02
CA ASP A 669 9.11 31.95 -0.56
C ASP A 669 9.31 33.10 0.46
N LYS A 670 8.59 33.04 1.59
CA LYS A 670 8.77 33.88 2.78
C LYS A 670 8.54 33.05 4.04
N GLY A 671 9.61 32.70 4.76
CA GLY A 671 9.54 31.96 6.02
C GLY A 671 10.89 31.34 6.39
N LYS A 672 10.90 30.47 7.40
CA LYS A 672 12.00 29.53 7.65
C LYS A 672 11.75 28.28 6.81
N ALA A 673 12.82 27.67 6.28
CA ALA A 673 12.73 26.36 5.65
C ALA A 673 12.73 25.23 6.71
N GLU A 674 11.85 24.24 6.52
CA GLU A 674 11.61 23.12 7.44
C GLU A 674 12.53 21.92 7.15
N TYR A 675 13.84 22.16 7.23
CA TYR A 675 14.88 21.12 7.17
C TYR A 675 15.44 20.82 8.56
N TYR A 676 15.66 19.53 8.85
CA TYR A 676 16.11 19.04 10.16
C TYR A 676 17.08 17.86 10.04
N GLY A 677 18.01 17.73 10.99
CA GLY A 677 18.86 16.55 11.11
C GLY A 677 18.08 15.30 11.53
N LEU A 678 18.56 14.11 11.16
CA LEU A 678 17.84 12.83 11.31
C LEU A 678 17.26 12.62 12.72
N ASN A 679 18.06 12.81 13.76
CA ASN A 679 17.63 12.56 15.15
C ASN A 679 16.54 13.54 15.61
N GLU A 680 16.60 14.82 15.19
CA GLU A 680 15.56 15.80 15.51
C GLU A 680 14.27 15.52 14.72
N GLY A 681 14.40 15.17 13.45
CA GLY A 681 13.27 14.76 12.61
C GLY A 681 12.54 13.53 13.17
N VAL A 682 13.27 12.52 13.65
CA VAL A 682 12.71 11.33 14.30
C VAL A 682 11.95 11.68 15.59
N GLU A 683 12.52 12.53 16.46
CA GLU A 683 11.86 12.96 17.70
C GLU A 683 10.62 13.84 17.41
N ARG A 684 10.63 14.64 16.34
CA ARG A 684 9.46 15.39 15.87
C ARG A 684 8.38 14.45 15.30
N VAL A 685 8.74 13.42 14.53
CA VAL A 685 7.81 12.36 14.10
C VAL A 685 7.22 11.63 15.31
N ARG A 686 8.01 11.38 16.37
CA ARG A 686 7.54 10.77 17.62
C ARG A 686 6.49 11.64 18.30
N LYS A 687 6.69 12.96 18.36
CA LYS A 687 5.72 13.93 18.91
C LYS A 687 4.43 14.09 18.08
N GLY A 688 4.43 13.67 16.81
CA GLY A 688 3.26 13.70 15.93
C GLY A 688 2.96 15.07 15.32
N LEU A 689 1.90 15.15 14.49
CA LEU A 689 1.52 16.31 13.65
C LEU A 689 2.62 16.81 12.67
N PHE A 690 3.69 16.03 12.51
CA PHE A 690 4.88 16.33 11.73
C PHE A 690 5.18 15.16 10.78
N ALA A 691 5.47 15.47 9.51
CA ALA A 691 5.78 14.48 8.49
C ALA A 691 7.13 14.77 7.85
N PHE A 692 8.01 13.77 7.89
CA PHE A 692 9.44 13.92 7.59
C PHE A 692 9.81 13.19 6.31
N HIS A 693 10.38 13.92 5.35
CA HIS A 693 10.83 13.41 4.06
C HIS A 693 12.28 12.91 4.14
N VAL A 694 12.46 11.59 4.10
CA VAL A 694 13.71 10.91 4.44
C VAL A 694 13.85 9.58 3.69
N ILE A 695 15.06 9.03 3.60
CA ILE A 695 15.29 7.64 3.18
C ILE A 695 14.76 6.73 4.30
N ALA A 696 13.77 5.89 3.99
CA ALA A 696 13.01 5.14 4.98
C ALA A 696 13.91 4.27 5.90
N GLU A 697 14.95 3.66 5.34
CA GLU A 697 15.94 2.85 6.04
C GLU A 697 16.68 3.60 7.18
N GLN A 698 16.96 4.90 7.02
CA GLN A 698 17.64 5.71 8.04
C GLN A 698 16.75 5.90 9.27
N LEU A 699 15.48 6.27 9.02
CA LEU A 699 14.48 6.52 10.06
C LEU A 699 14.06 5.22 10.74
N TYR A 700 13.88 4.13 10.00
CA TYR A 700 13.42 2.86 10.58
C TYR A 700 14.38 2.30 11.64
N ARG A 701 15.69 2.44 11.45
CA ARG A 701 16.69 2.11 12.49
C ARG A 701 16.49 2.94 13.76
N ARG A 702 16.31 4.26 13.63
CA ARG A 702 16.09 5.15 14.78
C ARG A 702 14.73 4.92 15.45
N VAL A 703 13.70 4.51 14.71
CA VAL A 703 12.40 4.11 15.26
C VAL A 703 12.50 2.82 16.09
N GLU A 704 13.26 1.82 15.63
CA GLU A 704 13.51 0.61 16.43
C GLU A 704 14.23 0.92 17.75
N GLU A 705 15.14 1.89 17.74
CA GLU A 705 15.88 2.36 18.92
C GLU A 705 15.06 3.24 19.91
N THR A 706 14.07 4.02 19.44
CA THR A 706 13.52 5.15 20.23
C THR A 706 11.99 5.22 20.38
N PHE A 707 11.21 4.46 19.61
CA PHE A 707 9.74 4.48 19.68
C PHE A 707 9.23 3.35 20.58
N LEU A 708 8.19 3.63 21.36
CA LEU A 708 7.41 2.58 22.03
C LEU A 708 6.57 1.82 20.99
N GLU A 709 6.19 0.56 21.26
CA GLU A 709 5.41 -0.26 20.30
C GLU A 709 4.16 0.47 19.77
N THR A 710 3.40 1.11 20.66
CA THR A 710 2.19 1.90 20.31
C THR A 710 2.47 3.04 19.35
N GLU A 711 3.66 3.63 19.39
CA GLU A 711 4.10 4.70 18.50
C GLU A 711 4.54 4.15 17.14
N LYS A 712 5.13 2.95 17.11
CA LYS A 712 5.41 2.20 15.87
C LYS A 712 4.11 1.81 15.16
N CYS A 713 3.07 1.45 15.92
CA CYS A 713 1.74 1.13 15.39
C CYS A 713 1.04 2.35 14.74
N ASP A 714 1.31 3.58 15.20
CA ASP A 714 0.78 4.83 14.59
C ASP A 714 1.50 5.23 13.28
N LEU A 715 2.67 4.63 12.95
CA LEU A 715 3.51 5.07 11.83
C LEU A 715 2.93 4.73 10.46
N VAL A 716 2.83 5.73 9.61
CA VAL A 716 2.45 5.62 8.20
C VAL A 716 3.56 6.18 7.31
N GLU A 717 3.76 5.51 6.18
CA GLU A 717 4.67 5.95 5.11
C GLU A 717 3.84 6.33 3.87
N VAL A 718 4.25 7.41 3.19
CA VAL A 718 3.63 7.90 1.95
C VAL A 718 4.75 8.18 0.94
N ASP A 719 4.70 7.53 -0.21
CA ASP A 719 5.72 7.66 -1.25
C ASP A 719 5.69 9.05 -1.90
N PHE A 720 6.83 9.74 -1.88
CA PHE A 720 6.97 11.05 -2.54
C PHE A 720 7.32 10.88 -4.03
N MET A 721 8.29 10.01 -4.34
CA MET A 721 8.64 9.66 -5.72
C MET A 721 8.38 8.18 -5.97
N ASN A 722 7.85 7.86 -7.16
CA ASN A 722 7.85 6.50 -7.66
C ASN A 722 9.30 6.03 -7.78
N ILE A 723 9.56 4.75 -7.45
CA ILE A 723 10.89 4.20 -7.15
C ILE A 723 11.96 4.64 -8.16
N LEU A 724 12.82 5.57 -7.74
CA LEU A 724 14.04 5.95 -8.46
C LEU A 724 15.23 5.25 -7.81
N ASP A 725 15.38 3.97 -8.13
CA ASP A 725 16.53 3.18 -7.68
C ASP A 725 17.86 3.84 -8.13
N PRO A 726 18.92 3.75 -7.32
CA PRO A 726 20.19 4.42 -7.57
C PRO A 726 21.09 3.51 -8.41
N PHE A 727 21.50 4.00 -9.56
CA PHE A 727 22.38 3.27 -10.46
C PHE A 727 23.85 3.60 -10.18
N VAL A 728 24.75 2.71 -10.57
CA VAL A 728 26.19 2.98 -10.66
C VAL A 728 26.46 3.81 -11.93
N PRO A 729 26.87 5.09 -11.85
CA PRO A 729 27.37 5.84 -13.00
C PRO A 729 28.82 5.46 -13.30
N VAL A 730 29.13 5.18 -14.56
CA VAL A 730 30.49 5.02 -15.09
C VAL A 730 30.71 6.12 -16.11
N TYR A 731 31.94 6.62 -16.27
CA TYR A 731 32.22 7.60 -17.33
C TYR A 731 31.84 7.04 -18.71
N LYS A 732 31.11 7.83 -19.53
CA LYS A 732 30.43 7.35 -20.75
C LYS A 732 31.38 6.79 -21.81
N PHE A 733 32.63 7.24 -21.83
CA PHE A 733 33.67 6.77 -22.74
C PHE A 733 34.77 5.98 -21.99
N SER A 734 34.44 5.35 -20.85
CA SER A 734 35.35 4.44 -20.14
C SER A 734 35.45 3.09 -20.86
N PRO A 735 36.67 2.56 -21.10
CA PRO A 735 36.85 1.22 -21.69
C PRO A 735 36.34 0.10 -20.76
N TYR A 736 36.13 0.41 -19.47
CA TYR A 736 35.64 -0.53 -18.46
C TYR A 736 34.12 -0.57 -18.34
N LEU A 737 33.38 0.26 -19.09
CA LEU A 737 31.92 0.40 -18.98
C LEU A 737 31.18 -0.94 -19.11
N GLU A 738 31.47 -1.71 -20.15
CA GLU A 738 30.81 -2.99 -20.40
C GLU A 738 31.31 -4.11 -19.48
N LEU A 739 32.60 -4.11 -19.10
CA LEU A 739 33.13 -5.03 -18.08
C LEU A 739 32.42 -4.84 -16.73
N LEU A 740 32.28 -3.59 -16.29
CA LEU A 740 31.55 -3.23 -15.08
C LEU A 740 30.07 -3.59 -15.20
N ARG A 741 29.42 -3.32 -16.35
CA ARG A 741 28.02 -3.71 -16.58
C ARG A 741 27.82 -5.23 -16.46
N VAL A 742 28.71 -6.04 -17.05
CA VAL A 742 28.68 -7.51 -16.93
C VAL A 742 28.96 -7.97 -15.49
N ALA A 743 29.88 -7.32 -14.78
CA ALA A 743 30.16 -7.63 -13.37
C ALA A 743 28.94 -7.37 -12.47
N PHE A 744 28.31 -6.19 -12.56
CA PHE A 744 27.11 -5.88 -11.77
C PHE A 744 25.91 -6.77 -12.13
N LYS A 745 25.72 -7.09 -13.41
CA LYS A 745 24.67 -8.05 -13.82
C LYS A 745 24.86 -9.42 -13.20
N ARG A 746 26.09 -9.93 -13.14
CA ARG A 746 26.39 -11.18 -12.41
C ARG A 746 26.13 -11.08 -10.91
N ILE A 747 26.47 -9.96 -10.26
CA ILE A 747 26.19 -9.71 -8.84
C ILE A 747 24.68 -9.70 -8.52
N HIS A 748 23.86 -9.23 -9.47
CA HIS A 748 22.40 -9.33 -9.43
C HIS A 748 21.90 -10.77 -9.66
N GLU A 749 22.37 -11.42 -10.73
CA GLU A 749 21.96 -12.76 -11.15
C GLU A 749 22.31 -13.85 -10.11
N SER A 750 23.49 -13.76 -9.49
CA SER A 750 23.96 -14.70 -8.47
C SER A 750 23.40 -14.43 -7.07
N GLY A 751 22.45 -13.50 -6.92
CA GLY A 751 21.80 -13.17 -5.65
C GLY A 751 22.69 -12.44 -4.62
N ILE A 752 23.96 -12.15 -4.94
CA ILE A 752 24.89 -11.45 -4.04
C ILE A 752 24.31 -10.09 -3.63
N GLN A 753 23.76 -9.33 -4.58
CA GLN A 753 23.08 -8.06 -4.30
C GLN A 753 21.94 -8.23 -3.28
N VAL A 754 21.15 -9.30 -3.39
CA VAL A 754 20.02 -9.59 -2.49
C VAL A 754 20.51 -9.95 -1.09
N ALA A 755 21.61 -10.71 -1.00
CA ALA A 755 22.24 -11.04 0.28
C ALA A 755 22.83 -9.80 0.99
N VAL A 756 23.54 -8.93 0.27
CA VAL A 756 24.05 -7.65 0.80
C VAL A 756 22.88 -6.77 1.25
N ASN A 757 21.84 -6.62 0.42
CA ASN A 757 20.66 -5.84 0.76
C ASN A 757 19.96 -6.38 2.03
N LYS A 758 19.77 -7.69 2.16
CA LYS A 758 19.18 -8.32 3.37
C LYS A 758 20.06 -8.16 4.62
N ARG A 759 21.35 -7.85 4.48
CA ARG A 759 22.31 -7.65 5.60
C ARG A 759 22.35 -6.20 6.11
N ILE A 760 21.91 -5.22 5.32
CA ILE A 760 22.06 -3.78 5.59
C ILE A 760 20.73 -3.00 5.57
N HIS A 761 19.78 -3.31 4.68
CA HIS A 761 18.43 -2.72 4.74
C HIS A 761 17.69 -3.17 6.01
N VAL A 762 16.78 -2.33 6.49
CA VAL A 762 15.82 -2.65 7.55
C VAL A 762 14.41 -2.52 6.98
N THR A 763 13.51 -3.43 7.35
CA THR A 763 12.09 -3.37 6.99
C THR A 763 11.37 -2.27 7.77
N LYS A 764 10.13 -1.92 7.38
CA LYS A 764 9.29 -1.11 8.26
C LYS A 764 9.14 -1.83 9.61
N PRO A 765 9.42 -1.17 10.76
CA PRO A 765 9.30 -1.79 12.08
C PRO A 765 7.91 -2.38 12.29
N HIS A 766 7.85 -3.58 12.85
CA HIS A 766 6.58 -4.27 13.08
C HIS A 766 5.99 -3.85 14.43
N CYS A 767 4.70 -3.53 14.41
CA CYS A 767 3.86 -3.38 15.60
C CYS A 767 3.60 -4.81 16.14
N SER A 768 4.25 -5.16 17.25
CA SER A 768 4.34 -6.56 17.69
C SER A 768 3.04 -7.09 18.28
N ASP A 769 2.41 -6.29 19.14
CA ASP A 769 1.17 -6.64 19.85
C ASP A 769 -0.01 -5.77 19.43
N LYS A 770 -1.19 -6.40 19.36
CA LYS A 770 -2.48 -5.76 19.06
C LYS A 770 -3.04 -5.02 20.28
N ILE A 771 -2.21 -4.28 21.01
CA ILE A 771 -2.64 -3.58 22.24
C ILE A 771 -3.58 -2.44 21.86
N THR A 772 -4.87 -2.66 22.05
CA THR A 772 -5.90 -1.61 22.02
C THR A 772 -5.73 -0.70 23.24
N THR A 773 -4.74 0.20 23.19
CA THR A 773 -4.51 1.14 24.28
C THR A 773 -5.65 2.15 24.35
N PHE A 774 -6.41 2.09 25.45
CA PHE A 774 -7.50 3.02 25.73
C PHE A 774 -6.96 4.46 25.84
N ARG A 775 -7.13 5.23 24.76
CA ARG A 775 -6.80 6.67 24.76
C ARG A 775 -7.87 7.41 25.57
N SER A 776 -7.43 8.19 26.57
CA SER A 776 -8.33 9.06 27.32
C SER A 776 -8.93 10.14 26.41
N VAL A 777 -10.20 10.50 26.65
CA VAL A 777 -10.89 11.49 25.82
C VAL A 777 -10.30 12.88 26.08
N SER A 778 -9.65 13.45 25.06
CA SER A 778 -9.00 14.76 25.17
C SER A 778 -10.01 15.91 25.03
N PHE A 779 -9.66 17.10 25.52
CA PHE A 779 -10.44 18.32 25.31
C PHE A 779 -10.70 18.61 23.81
N LEU A 780 -9.75 18.27 22.93
CA LEU A 780 -9.90 18.42 21.48
C LEU A 780 -11.05 17.58 20.92
N ASN A 781 -11.33 16.43 21.52
CA ASN A 781 -12.40 15.52 21.10
C ASN A 781 -13.79 16.10 21.45
N ILE A 782 -13.93 16.75 22.62
CA ILE A 782 -15.22 17.29 23.11
C ILE A 782 -15.47 18.75 22.70
N ARG A 783 -14.47 19.46 22.17
CA ARG A 783 -14.59 20.88 21.73
C ARG A 783 -15.81 21.17 20.84
N PRO A 784 -16.20 20.34 19.85
CA PRO A 784 -17.39 20.60 19.03
C PRO A 784 -18.69 20.62 19.85
N LEU A 785 -18.82 19.72 20.84
CA LEU A 785 -19.99 19.61 21.71
C LEU A 785 -20.14 20.84 22.62
N LEU A 786 -19.03 21.30 23.21
CA LEU A 786 -19.01 22.51 24.04
C LEU A 786 -19.39 23.76 23.25
N LEU A 787 -18.94 23.89 22.00
CA LEU A 787 -19.33 24.99 21.11
C LEU A 787 -20.82 24.92 20.73
N PHE A 788 -21.34 23.72 20.42
CA PHE A 788 -22.76 23.52 20.13
C PHE A 788 -23.65 23.92 21.32
N MET A 789 -23.29 23.52 22.54
CA MET A 789 -24.00 23.91 23.77
C MET A 789 -24.02 25.43 23.97
N LEU A 790 -22.89 26.13 23.79
CA LEU A 790 -22.81 27.58 23.92
C LEU A 790 -23.65 28.31 22.85
N ILE A 791 -23.68 27.80 21.62
CA ILE A 791 -24.54 28.32 20.54
C ILE A 791 -26.02 28.13 20.88
N GLY A 792 -26.43 26.96 21.39
CA GLY A 792 -27.80 26.70 21.81
C GLY A 792 -28.29 27.64 22.93
N ILE A 793 -27.44 27.88 23.93
CA ILE A 793 -27.71 28.84 25.02
C ILE A 793 -27.86 30.26 24.45
N ALA A 794 -26.96 30.69 23.55
CA ALA A 794 -27.03 32.02 22.93
C ALA A 794 -28.32 32.20 22.10
N ILE A 795 -28.73 31.19 21.33
CA ILE A 795 -29.99 31.20 20.57
C ILE A 795 -31.20 31.29 21.50
N SER A 796 -31.22 30.51 22.59
CA SER A 796 -32.30 30.56 23.59
C SER A 796 -32.42 31.93 24.26
N ILE A 797 -31.30 32.59 24.57
CA ILE A 797 -31.29 33.97 25.11
C ILE A 797 -31.82 34.97 24.07
N VAL A 798 -31.46 34.82 22.78
CA VAL A 798 -31.99 35.69 21.71
C VAL A 798 -33.49 35.50 21.53
N ILE A 799 -34.01 34.27 21.58
CA ILE A 799 -35.45 34.00 21.49
C ILE A 799 -36.18 34.63 22.68
N LEU A 800 -35.71 34.42 23.91
CA LEU A 800 -36.28 35.03 25.12
C LEU A 800 -36.29 36.56 25.05
N MET A 801 -35.23 37.18 24.52
CA MET A 801 -35.18 38.63 24.33
C MET A 801 -36.17 39.12 23.26
N LEU A 802 -36.42 38.33 22.20
CA LEU A 802 -37.43 38.64 21.18
C LEU A 802 -38.85 38.47 21.73
N GLU A 803 -39.11 37.46 22.56
CA GLU A 803 -40.38 37.26 23.25
C GLU A 803 -40.69 38.43 24.19
N ILE A 804 -39.71 38.85 25.02
CA ILE A 804 -39.82 40.03 25.91
C ILE A 804 -40.00 41.36 25.14
N ILE A 805 -39.58 41.42 23.87
CA ILE A 805 -39.81 42.56 22.97
C ILE A 805 -41.18 42.45 22.25
N HIS A 806 -41.75 41.26 22.13
CA HIS A 806 -43.06 41.03 21.49
C HIS A 806 -44.24 41.13 22.47
N GLU A 807 -44.03 40.84 23.76
CA GLU A 807 -45.01 41.06 24.85
C GLU A 807 -45.06 42.52 25.36
N LYS A 808 -44.36 43.46 24.70
CA LYS A 808 -44.27 44.88 25.08
C LYS A 808 -44.80 45.83 24.00
#